data_AF-A0A0G0ZKN6-F1
#
_entry.id   AF-A0A0G0ZKN6-F1
#
_cell.length_a   1.000
_cell.length_b   1.000
_cell.length_c   1.000
_cell.angle_alpha   90.00
_cell.angle_beta   90.00
_cell.angle_gamma   90.00
#
_symmetry.space_group_name_H-M   'P 1'
#
loop_
_entity.id
_entity.type
_entity.pdbx_description
1 polymer ?
#
loop_
_entity_poly.entity_id
_entity_poly.type
_entity_poly.pdbx_seq_one_letter_code
_entity_poly.pdbx_strand_id
1 'polypeptide(L)'
;MRIGNFHLDKNQINVLVFGLLVLLLPVAVYLAGTVTNTTRKAAPTASLSFVAKNQSGTVIGQNPDTSYTFNQGEKVTLDVMLTTGTNQVEMALMTIDYPGNILSINYDPTPASQDPLTGIGMHLTTDLYCGVNENPFDANNYLGDAWFRGVEVNETTHQPTGSLRILCGAGSNSVPFTPLRSAPAGQTTKIATITFTVGQPTNSSDIIFRINSADVNASPTLLTALGCRQATEACGNDNTCIEAVPQCQNNLNANQTTGITFTTNASQSEPSIDLSTASTTVNNGSTFNVEIRANSSGQAISGVDAVLEYDNPFFQVVSVTPNTASTVFTSFQNDKFANFFNNNYPAGSGKGRVDIAALIDPNDLDGVIMTNELIATVQFRAVGVTTPQSTIAVFIDPDITKRNSDANIAVFGSGTDILSATRNLNMTVSGTLSPTATPTRTPTPTPTTGPNTPTPTQIPPTNTPTPTVGPQVSISFRIDLQGRNWRTNILNRLTNLYVFVNGVENQSKRTLNKTSNSTTGLISNALTLNAGTYEFVVQPKGFLNQAVTQAVSGTNSEIGSSLSQFKGGDLDNSGKVTGADYNFMLSFFKKDTSSTDGDIASIIMADLDGSEQVNSLDFSLLLSNWNRCGAYEDSNADGIVDTKYDTANPCN
;
A
#
# COMPACT_ATOMS: atom_id res chain seq x y z
N MET A 1 75.40 23.79 40.29
CA MET A 1 75.25 24.99 39.42
C MET A 1 75.15 26.20 40.35
N ARG A 2 75.98 27.23 40.20
CA ARG A 2 75.85 28.48 40.97
C ARG A 2 75.08 29.48 40.12
N ILE A 3 73.85 29.81 40.52
CA ILE A 3 73.08 30.93 39.97
C ILE A 3 73.01 31.96 41.11
N GLY A 4 73.85 33.00 41.04
CA GLY A 4 74.01 33.97 42.12
C GLY A 4 74.58 33.36 43.41
N ASN A 5 74.06 33.82 44.56
CA ASN A 5 74.50 33.41 45.90
C ASN A 5 73.88 32.09 46.40
N PHE A 6 73.09 31.40 45.58
CA PHE A 6 72.48 30.12 45.98
C PHE A 6 73.36 28.94 45.60
N HIS A 7 73.77 28.17 46.61
CA HIS A 7 74.46 26.90 46.44
C HIS A 7 73.43 25.77 46.57
N LEU A 8 72.94 25.28 45.43
CA LEU A 8 72.08 24.10 45.37
C LEU A 8 72.95 22.84 45.28
N ASP A 9 72.80 21.92 46.23
CA ASP A 9 73.44 20.61 46.16
C ASP A 9 72.77 19.72 45.09
N LYS A 10 73.40 18.58 44.78
CA LYS A 10 72.91 17.67 43.73
C LYS A 10 71.48 17.16 44.02
N ASN A 11 71.12 16.98 45.28
CA ASN A 11 69.79 16.51 45.66
C ASN A 11 68.75 17.61 45.47
N GLN A 12 69.09 18.85 45.78
CA GLN A 12 68.22 20.01 45.56
C GLN A 12 67.98 20.28 44.07
N ILE A 13 68.97 20.05 43.20
CA ILE A 13 68.78 20.13 41.75
C ILE A 13 67.82 19.04 41.26
N ASN A 14 67.96 17.80 41.74
CA ASN A 14 67.06 16.72 41.35
C ASN A 14 65.62 16.97 41.81
N VAL A 15 65.42 17.50 43.01
CA VAL A 15 64.08 17.87 43.52
C VAL A 15 63.49 19.02 42.71
N LEU A 16 64.29 20.02 42.34
CA LEU A 16 63.82 21.12 41.50
C LEU A 16 63.42 20.64 40.10
N VAL A 17 64.24 19.81 39.45
CA VAL A 17 63.95 19.26 38.12
C VAL A 17 62.74 18.34 38.16
N PHE A 18 62.63 17.47 39.16
CA PHE A 18 61.46 16.60 39.33
C PHE A 18 60.19 17.40 39.60
N GLY A 19 60.27 18.43 40.46
CA GLY A 19 59.16 19.35 40.70
C GLY A 19 58.73 20.09 39.43
N LEU A 20 59.68 20.54 38.62
CA LEU A 20 59.39 21.21 37.34
C LEU A 20 58.76 20.24 36.32
N LEU A 21 59.22 19.00 36.26
CA LEU A 21 58.67 17.96 35.39
C LEU A 21 57.24 17.58 35.79
N VAL A 22 56.98 17.36 37.08
CA VAL A 22 55.64 17.07 37.59
C VAL A 22 54.67 18.23 37.34
N LEU A 23 55.17 19.47 37.36
CA LEU A 23 54.34 20.66 37.15
C LEU A 23 54.11 20.97 35.65
N LEU A 24 55.11 20.72 34.78
CA LEU A 24 55.01 21.00 33.34
C LEU A 24 54.44 19.86 32.50
N LEU A 25 54.60 18.60 32.92
CA LEU A 25 54.13 17.44 32.13
C LEU A 25 52.61 17.46 31.91
N PRO A 26 51.75 17.77 32.90
CA PRO A 26 50.31 17.87 32.68
C PRO A 26 49.95 19.00 31.69
N VAL A 27 50.67 20.12 31.75
CA VAL A 27 50.49 21.25 30.82
C VAL A 27 50.92 20.88 29.41
N ALA A 28 52.05 20.17 29.25
CA ALA A 28 52.51 19.68 27.97
C ALA A 28 51.56 18.62 27.37
N VAL A 29 51.01 17.72 28.18
CA VAL A 29 50.00 16.73 27.76
C VAL A 29 48.69 17.43 27.40
N TYR A 30 48.27 18.43 28.16
CA TYR A 30 47.09 19.24 27.85
C TYR A 30 47.27 20.03 26.54
N LEU A 31 48.43 20.66 26.34
CA LEU A 31 48.77 21.39 25.11
C LEU A 31 48.88 20.44 23.89
N ALA A 32 49.50 19.27 24.05
CA ALA A 32 49.54 18.26 23.00
C ALA A 32 48.13 17.74 22.65
N GLY A 33 47.29 17.48 23.65
CA GLY A 33 45.90 17.04 23.47
C GLY A 33 45.03 18.10 22.80
N THR A 34 45.22 19.38 23.14
CA THR A 34 44.51 20.51 22.51
C THR A 34 44.96 20.75 21.06
N VAL A 35 46.23 20.53 20.73
CA VAL A 35 46.71 20.60 19.33
C VAL A 35 46.19 19.44 18.48
N THR A 36 46.06 18.23 19.04
CA THR A 36 45.48 17.08 18.31
C THR A 36 43.95 17.16 18.17
N ASN A 37 43.24 17.78 19.12
CA ASN A 37 41.78 17.91 19.05
C ASN A 37 41.29 19.13 18.24
N THR A 38 42.16 20.04 17.80
CA THR A 38 41.78 21.27 17.07
C THR A 38 41.78 21.15 15.55
N THR A 39 42.11 19.99 14.97
CA THR A 39 42.22 19.81 13.51
C THR A 39 40.94 19.34 12.82
N ARG A 40 39.93 18.84 13.55
CA ARG A 40 38.63 18.47 12.97
C ARG A 40 37.64 19.63 13.09
N LYS A 41 37.71 20.56 12.15
CA LYS A 41 36.75 21.67 12.02
C LYS A 41 35.64 21.29 11.07
N ALA A 42 34.47 21.90 11.26
CA ALA A 42 33.40 21.88 10.25
C ALA A 42 33.97 22.30 8.88
N ALA A 43 33.40 21.76 7.81
CA ALA A 43 33.63 22.24 6.45
C ALA A 43 32.44 23.12 6.02
N PRO A 44 32.28 24.35 6.56
CA PRO A 44 31.07 25.16 6.33
C PRO A 44 30.92 25.62 4.87
N THR A 45 31.99 25.54 4.09
CA THR A 45 32.02 25.86 2.67
C THR A 45 31.94 24.64 1.77
N ALA A 46 31.84 23.44 2.34
CA ALA A 46 31.56 22.24 1.56
C ALA A 46 30.09 22.22 1.15
N SER A 47 29.82 21.74 -0.05
CA SER A 47 28.48 21.62 -0.59
C SER A 47 28.30 20.27 -1.29
N LEU A 48 27.04 19.82 -1.32
CA LEU A 48 26.62 18.66 -2.08
C LEU A 48 25.77 19.15 -3.25
N SER A 49 25.93 18.50 -4.40
CA SER A 49 25.10 18.74 -5.59
C SER A 49 24.80 17.43 -6.30
N PHE A 50 23.83 17.46 -7.21
CA PHE A 50 23.44 16.32 -8.02
C PHE A 50 23.70 16.60 -9.50
N VAL A 51 24.10 15.57 -10.24
CA VAL A 51 24.19 15.60 -11.70
C VAL A 51 23.31 14.49 -12.24
N ALA A 52 22.21 14.87 -12.89
CA ALA A 52 21.28 13.92 -13.49
C ALA A 52 21.77 13.46 -14.87
N LYS A 53 21.68 12.16 -15.12
CA LYS A 53 22.01 11.48 -16.36
C LYS A 53 20.85 10.62 -16.82
N ASN A 54 20.59 10.59 -18.12
CA ASN A 54 19.64 9.66 -18.72
C ASN A 54 20.24 8.24 -18.83
N GLN A 55 19.46 7.30 -19.37
CA GLN A 55 19.88 5.90 -19.54
C GLN A 55 21.14 5.73 -20.42
N SER A 56 21.44 6.67 -21.32
CA SER A 56 22.68 6.63 -22.14
C SER A 56 23.91 7.22 -21.41
N GLY A 57 23.75 7.63 -20.15
CA GLY A 57 24.80 8.26 -19.35
C GLY A 57 25.07 9.73 -19.72
N THR A 58 24.26 10.30 -20.63
CA THR A 58 24.39 11.71 -21.03
C THR A 58 23.91 12.60 -19.89
N VAL A 59 24.72 13.59 -19.51
CA VAL A 59 24.31 14.60 -18.52
C VAL A 59 23.14 15.38 -19.09
N ILE A 60 21.98 15.21 -18.49
CA ILE A 60 20.74 15.90 -18.88
C ILE A 60 20.56 17.17 -18.10
N GLY A 61 21.18 17.27 -16.90
CA GLY A 61 21.71 18.55 -16.46
C GLY A 61 22.21 18.60 -15.02
N GLN A 62 22.56 19.83 -14.63
CA GLN A 62 23.34 20.15 -13.44
C GLN A 62 22.76 21.33 -12.65
N ASN A 63 21.73 21.99 -13.21
CA ASN A 63 21.10 23.12 -12.56
C ASN A 63 19.86 22.62 -11.81
N PRO A 64 19.79 22.80 -10.47
CA PRO A 64 18.63 22.41 -9.66
C PRO A 64 17.32 23.03 -10.16
N ASP A 65 17.37 24.19 -10.80
CA ASP A 65 16.17 24.90 -11.23
C ASP A 65 15.61 24.41 -12.59
N THR A 66 16.18 23.35 -13.17
CA THR A 66 15.71 22.81 -14.46
C THR A 66 14.81 21.60 -14.25
N SER A 67 13.62 21.62 -14.87
CA SER A 67 12.74 20.46 -14.93
C SER A 67 13.19 19.49 -16.02
N TYR A 68 13.26 18.19 -15.71
CA TYR A 68 13.59 17.14 -16.68
C TYR A 68 12.41 16.21 -16.90
N THR A 69 12.25 15.73 -18.14
CA THR A 69 11.19 14.81 -18.51
C THR A 69 11.73 13.42 -18.78
N PHE A 70 11.06 12.43 -18.18
CA PHE A 70 11.35 11.02 -18.37
C PHE A 70 10.06 10.25 -18.68
N ASN A 71 10.21 9.14 -19.39
CA ASN A 71 9.11 8.21 -19.63
C ASN A 71 9.00 7.18 -18.48
N GLN A 72 7.81 6.62 -18.27
CA GLN A 72 7.64 5.49 -17.36
C GLN A 72 8.54 4.32 -17.79
N GLY A 73 9.14 3.65 -16.80
CA GLY A 73 10.12 2.58 -16.97
C GLY A 73 11.53 3.05 -17.35
N GLU A 74 11.73 4.33 -17.67
CA GLU A 74 13.05 4.87 -17.98
C GLU A 74 13.93 4.86 -16.71
N LYS A 75 15.22 4.53 -16.88
CA LYS A 75 16.20 4.60 -15.80
C LYS A 75 16.84 5.99 -15.76
N VAL A 76 16.84 6.61 -14.59
CA VAL A 76 17.52 7.88 -14.35
C VAL A 76 18.65 7.67 -13.37
N THR A 77 19.82 8.17 -13.71
CA THR A 77 21.01 8.06 -12.87
C THR A 77 21.33 9.42 -12.26
N LEU A 78 21.51 9.47 -10.94
CA LEU A 78 21.93 10.66 -10.20
C LEU A 78 23.33 10.45 -9.65
N ASP A 79 24.27 11.24 -10.17
CA ASP A 79 25.60 11.34 -9.57
C ASP A 79 25.56 12.37 -8.45
N VAL A 80 25.94 11.95 -7.25
CA VAL A 80 26.11 12.81 -6.08
C VAL A 80 27.52 13.36 -6.08
N MET A 81 27.65 14.69 -6.09
CA MET A 81 28.91 15.41 -6.12
C MET A 81 29.14 16.11 -4.78
N LEU A 82 30.36 16.00 -4.24
CA LEU A 82 30.82 16.73 -3.05
C LEU A 82 31.85 17.77 -3.47
N THR A 83 31.63 19.03 -3.13
CA THR A 83 32.61 20.11 -3.26
C THR A 83 33.14 20.46 -1.89
N THR A 84 34.44 20.33 -1.64
CA THR A 84 35.00 20.37 -0.27
C THR A 84 35.21 21.77 0.32
N GLY A 85 34.98 22.83 -0.47
CA GLY A 85 35.18 24.21 -0.02
C GLY A 85 36.64 24.49 0.37
N THR A 86 36.90 25.21 1.45
CA THR A 86 38.27 25.54 1.88
C THR A 86 38.95 24.45 2.72
N ASN A 87 38.20 23.43 3.12
CA ASN A 87 38.67 22.37 4.00
C ASN A 87 38.73 21.04 3.26
N GLN A 88 39.49 20.09 3.78
CA GLN A 88 39.37 18.70 3.34
C GLN A 88 38.14 18.08 4.02
N VAL A 89 37.41 17.24 3.30
CA VAL A 89 36.27 16.50 3.84
C VAL A 89 36.67 15.02 3.93
N GLU A 90 36.69 14.49 5.15
CA GLU A 90 37.05 13.09 5.45
C GLU A 90 35.83 12.16 5.44
N MET A 91 34.63 12.72 5.67
CA MET A 91 33.38 11.98 5.77
C MET A 91 32.20 12.84 5.32
N ALA A 92 31.26 12.21 4.62
CA ALA A 92 29.96 12.76 4.27
C ALA A 92 28.88 11.76 4.67
N LEU A 93 27.91 12.23 5.46
CA LEU A 93 26.65 11.54 5.72
C LEU A 93 25.54 12.32 5.03
N MET A 94 24.71 11.63 4.27
CA MET A 94 23.55 12.24 3.63
C MET A 94 22.32 11.36 3.72
N THR A 95 21.17 12.00 3.79
CA THR A 95 19.85 11.41 3.60
C THR A 95 19.28 12.02 2.33
N ILE A 96 18.60 11.20 1.53
CA ILE A 96 17.99 11.58 0.25
C ILE A 96 16.54 11.12 0.30
N ASP A 97 15.63 12.06 0.43
CA ASP A 97 14.19 11.78 0.33
C ASP A 97 13.74 11.87 -1.14
N TYR A 98 12.91 10.92 -1.59
CA TYR A 98 12.35 10.85 -2.95
C TYR A 98 10.90 10.36 -2.92
N PRO A 99 10.06 10.63 -3.93
CA PRO A 99 8.70 10.11 -3.99
C PRO A 99 8.71 8.63 -4.35
N GLY A 100 8.55 7.75 -3.35
CA GLY A 100 8.65 6.29 -3.52
C GLY A 100 7.57 5.69 -4.41
N ASN A 101 6.46 6.41 -4.61
CA ASN A 101 5.40 6.04 -5.55
C ASN A 101 5.72 6.37 -7.03
N ILE A 102 6.74 7.19 -7.28
CA ILE A 102 7.12 7.68 -8.62
C ILE A 102 8.50 7.18 -9.02
N LEU A 103 9.42 7.01 -8.06
CA LEU A 103 10.74 6.47 -8.31
C LEU A 103 10.96 5.25 -7.42
N SER A 104 11.38 4.15 -8.04
CA SER A 104 11.92 3.00 -7.31
C SER A 104 13.43 2.94 -7.51
N ILE A 105 14.18 2.64 -6.45
CA ILE A 105 15.63 2.42 -6.59
C ILE A 105 15.84 1.10 -7.33
N ASN A 106 16.53 1.15 -8.47
CA ASN A 106 16.82 -0.05 -9.24
C ASN A 106 18.01 -0.78 -8.60
N TYR A 107 17.71 -1.82 -7.83
CA TYR A 107 18.69 -2.74 -7.29
C TYR A 107 18.99 -3.83 -8.34
N ASP A 108 20.26 -4.12 -8.60
CA ASP A 108 20.66 -5.29 -9.41
C ASP A 108 20.96 -6.47 -8.47
N PRO A 109 20.05 -7.45 -8.30
CA PRO A 109 20.24 -8.61 -7.45
C PRO A 109 20.98 -9.72 -8.20
N THR A 110 22.18 -9.47 -8.71
CA THR A 110 23.00 -10.58 -9.23
C THR A 110 23.79 -11.25 -8.08
N PRO A 111 23.59 -12.56 -7.80
CA PRO A 111 24.09 -13.19 -6.59
C PRO A 111 25.53 -13.70 -6.77
N ALA A 112 26.43 -13.29 -5.89
CA ALA A 112 27.71 -13.96 -5.67
C ALA A 112 28.00 -14.25 -4.18
N SER A 113 26.99 -14.54 -3.37
CA SER A 113 27.09 -15.42 -2.18
C SER A 113 25.72 -15.58 -1.53
N GLN A 114 25.23 -16.82 -1.41
CA GLN A 114 24.00 -17.13 -0.67
C GLN A 114 24.25 -17.08 0.84
N ASP A 115 23.64 -16.13 1.54
CA ASP A 115 23.29 -16.27 2.96
C ASP A 115 21.99 -15.47 3.25
N PRO A 116 20.89 -16.09 3.70
CA PRO A 116 19.57 -15.44 3.77
C PRO A 116 19.28 -14.69 5.08
N LEU A 117 20.29 -14.33 5.88
CA LEU A 117 20.09 -13.63 7.15
C LEU A 117 21.06 -12.47 7.30
N THR A 118 20.62 -11.29 6.85
CA THR A 118 21.08 -9.90 7.13
C THR A 118 21.48 -9.10 5.89
N GLY A 119 20.88 -7.91 5.74
CA GLY A 119 21.46 -6.79 4.99
C GLY A 119 21.25 -6.81 3.47
N ILE A 120 20.51 -5.81 3.00
CA ILE A 120 20.35 -5.45 1.59
C ILE A 120 21.73 -5.12 1.00
N GLY A 121 22.28 -6.01 0.16
CA GLY A 121 23.61 -5.85 -0.45
C GLY A 121 23.57 -5.06 -1.75
N MET A 122 23.43 -3.73 -1.70
CA MET A 122 23.41 -2.93 -2.94
C MET A 122 24.68 -3.12 -3.77
N HIS A 123 24.52 -3.57 -5.01
CA HIS A 123 25.57 -3.53 -6.02
C HIS A 123 25.74 -2.07 -6.50
N LEU A 124 26.47 -1.27 -5.71
CA LEU A 124 27.00 0.00 -6.17
C LEU A 124 27.99 -0.33 -7.30
N THR A 125 27.62 -0.01 -8.54
CA THR A 125 28.55 -0.14 -9.67
C THR A 125 29.82 0.67 -9.39
N THR A 126 30.94 0.15 -9.88
CA THR A 126 32.34 0.43 -9.54
C THR A 126 32.84 1.88 -9.66
N ASP A 127 31.94 2.84 -9.87
CA ASP A 127 32.27 4.25 -10.03
C ASP A 127 31.93 5.09 -8.79
N LEU A 128 31.73 4.45 -7.63
CA LEU A 128 31.94 5.12 -6.35
C LEU A 128 33.45 5.28 -6.17
N TYR A 129 33.98 6.50 -6.32
CA TYR A 129 35.41 6.80 -6.09
C TYR A 129 35.78 6.78 -4.58
N CYS A 130 35.20 5.86 -3.82
CA CYS A 130 35.75 5.37 -2.56
C CYS A 130 36.49 4.08 -2.94
N GLY A 131 37.78 4.18 -3.24
CA GLY A 131 38.59 3.17 -3.95
C GLY A 131 38.32 1.70 -3.64
N VAL A 132 38.34 0.88 -4.70
CA VAL A 132 38.20 -0.58 -4.67
C VAL A 132 39.56 -1.28 -4.60
N ASN A 133 39.63 -2.33 -3.78
CA ASN A 133 40.02 -3.68 -4.20
C ASN A 133 39.38 -4.74 -3.29
N GLU A 134 39.13 -5.90 -3.88
CA GLU A 134 38.15 -6.95 -3.56
C GLU A 134 38.31 -7.66 -2.18
N ASN A 135 37.26 -7.65 -1.35
CA ASN A 135 36.67 -8.82 -0.64
C ASN A 135 35.45 -8.38 0.21
N PRO A 136 34.30 -9.08 0.22
CA PRO A 136 33.17 -8.73 1.07
C PRO A 136 33.39 -9.27 2.50
N PHE A 137 33.29 -8.41 3.52
CA PHE A 137 33.36 -8.79 4.93
C PHE A 137 32.17 -8.23 5.72
N ASP A 138 31.71 -9.07 6.64
CA ASP A 138 30.51 -9.00 7.50
C ASP A 138 30.60 -7.89 8.56
N ALA A 139 29.48 -7.17 8.76
CA ALA A 139 29.41 -5.99 9.64
C ALA A 139 29.06 -6.32 11.10
N ASN A 140 28.81 -7.58 11.48
CA ASN A 140 28.17 -7.85 12.78
C ASN A 140 28.98 -8.57 13.85
N ASN A 141 30.22 -9.02 13.63
CA ASN A 141 31.01 -9.60 14.72
C ASN A 141 32.52 -9.47 14.47
N TYR A 142 33.13 -8.36 14.89
CA TYR A 142 34.48 -8.25 15.48
C TYR A 142 34.81 -6.76 15.65
N LEU A 143 34.92 -6.28 16.89
CA LEU A 143 35.43 -4.94 17.21
C LEU A 143 36.95 -4.92 17.04
N GLY A 144 37.38 -4.72 15.80
CA GLY A 144 38.78 -4.52 15.44
C GLY A 144 38.89 -4.44 13.92
N ASP A 145 38.98 -3.22 13.41
CA ASP A 145 39.26 -2.88 12.01
C ASP A 145 38.08 -2.99 11.02
N ALA A 146 37.18 -2.01 11.01
CA ALA A 146 36.10 -1.93 10.03
C ALA A 146 36.02 -0.56 9.32
N TRP A 147 35.97 -0.61 7.99
CA TRP A 147 35.60 0.50 7.13
C TRP A 147 34.08 0.63 7.13
N PHE A 148 33.52 1.81 7.40
CA PHE A 148 32.07 1.99 7.40
C PHE A 148 31.57 2.39 6.00
N ARG A 149 30.94 1.44 5.30
CA ARG A 149 30.01 1.72 4.20
C ARG A 149 28.63 1.26 4.66
N GLY A 150 27.67 2.18 4.69
CA GLY A 150 26.30 1.87 5.06
C GLY A 150 25.37 2.58 4.11
N VAL A 151 24.49 1.81 3.47
CA VAL A 151 23.31 2.36 2.84
C VAL A 151 22.09 1.76 3.50
N GLU A 152 21.21 2.64 3.98
CA GLU A 152 19.93 2.27 4.55
C GLU A 152 18.85 2.77 3.57
N VAL A 153 18.15 1.83 2.94
CA VAL A 153 16.98 2.12 2.11
C VAL A 153 15.75 1.87 2.98
N ASN A 154 14.98 2.91 3.25
CA ASN A 154 13.69 2.78 3.91
C ASN A 154 12.57 3.00 2.90
N GLU A 155 12.28 1.96 2.13
CA GLU A 155 11.08 1.85 1.31
C GLU A 155 10.08 0.98 2.05
N THR A 156 9.04 1.59 2.62
CA THR A 156 7.85 0.82 3.02
C THR A 156 6.90 0.86 1.85
N THR A 157 6.34 -0.28 1.46
CA THR A 157 5.54 -0.52 0.24
C THR A 157 4.29 0.38 0.09
N HIS A 158 4.04 1.31 1.03
CA HIS A 158 2.83 2.11 1.11
C HIS A 158 3.08 3.59 1.49
N GLN A 159 4.33 4.04 1.62
CA GLN A 159 4.60 5.45 1.93
C GLN A 159 4.84 6.26 0.64
N PRO A 160 4.28 7.48 0.55
CA PRO A 160 4.47 8.36 -0.61
C PRO A 160 5.92 8.85 -0.78
N THR A 161 6.78 8.64 0.21
CA THR A 161 8.17 9.07 0.23
C THR A 161 9.10 7.90 0.58
N GLY A 162 10.05 7.59 -0.29
CA GLY A 162 11.21 6.77 0.04
C GLY A 162 12.33 7.63 0.62
N SER A 163 13.19 7.04 1.45
CA SER A 163 14.37 7.70 2.00
C SER A 163 15.60 6.81 1.89
N LEU A 164 16.69 7.40 1.40
CA LEU A 164 17.97 6.74 1.16
C LEU A 164 19.07 7.42 1.97
N ARG A 165 19.67 6.71 2.91
CA ARG A 165 20.76 7.23 3.75
C ARG A 165 22.10 6.65 3.30
N ILE A 166 23.08 7.52 3.01
CA ILE A 166 24.41 7.14 2.50
C ILE A 166 25.49 7.70 3.44
N LEU A 167 26.36 6.83 3.93
CA LEU A 167 27.57 7.20 4.67
C LEU A 167 28.83 6.88 3.85
N CYS A 168 29.63 7.90 3.55
CA CYS A 168 30.93 7.78 2.88
C CYS A 168 32.04 8.37 3.77
N GLY A 169 33.04 7.58 4.17
CA GLY A 169 34.16 8.08 4.97
C GLY A 169 35.47 7.32 4.74
N ALA A 170 36.60 7.97 5.02
CA ALA A 170 37.90 7.34 5.02
C ALA A 170 38.18 6.66 6.38
N GLY A 171 38.42 5.35 6.38
CA GLY A 171 38.92 4.63 7.55
C GLY A 171 40.42 4.84 7.74
N SER A 172 40.87 5.02 8.98
CA SER A 172 42.26 5.36 9.29
C SER A 172 43.06 4.17 9.83
N ASN A 173 43.38 3.17 9.00
CA ASN A 173 44.28 2.09 9.42
C ASN A 173 45.52 1.97 8.52
N SER A 174 46.64 1.62 9.16
CA SER A 174 48.05 1.68 8.76
C SER A 174 48.52 0.73 7.64
N VAL A 175 47.66 0.41 6.67
CA VAL A 175 48.05 -0.35 5.47
C VAL A 175 48.24 0.65 4.32
N PRO A 176 49.25 0.53 3.44
CA PRO A 176 49.49 1.49 2.35
C PRO A 176 48.45 1.29 1.24
N PHE A 177 47.21 1.66 1.51
CA PHE A 177 46.17 1.85 0.49
C PHE A 177 45.74 3.30 0.51
N THR A 178 45.61 3.87 -0.68
CA THR A 178 45.22 5.25 -0.90
C THR A 178 43.85 5.48 -0.27
N PRO A 179 43.71 6.26 0.82
CA PRO A 179 42.40 6.68 1.32
C PRO A 179 41.64 7.39 0.19
N LEU A 180 40.35 7.69 0.38
CA LEU A 180 39.72 8.82 -0.31
C LEU A 180 40.75 9.94 -0.24
N ARG A 181 41.46 10.23 -1.36
CA ARG A 181 42.51 11.25 -1.35
C ARG A 181 41.74 12.47 -0.89
N SER A 182 42.00 12.91 0.34
CA SER A 182 41.34 14.02 1.00
C SER A 182 41.00 15.04 -0.08
N ALA A 183 39.73 15.09 -0.49
CA ALA A 183 39.40 15.76 -1.74
C ALA A 183 39.93 17.19 -1.59
N PRO A 184 40.95 17.59 -2.39
CA PRO A 184 41.69 18.80 -2.09
C PRO A 184 40.74 19.96 -1.95
N ALA A 185 41.02 20.87 -1.01
CA ALA A 185 40.20 22.05 -0.80
C ALA A 185 39.87 22.70 -2.16
N GLY A 186 38.58 22.85 -2.44
CA GLY A 186 38.03 23.49 -3.63
C GLY A 186 37.72 22.52 -4.78
N GLN A 187 37.85 21.21 -4.59
CA GLN A 187 37.53 20.22 -5.62
C GLN A 187 36.11 19.66 -5.48
N THR A 188 35.47 19.44 -6.62
CA THR A 188 34.20 18.73 -6.75
C THR A 188 34.48 17.28 -7.18
N THR A 189 34.06 16.32 -6.37
CA THR A 189 34.28 14.88 -6.61
C THR A 189 32.96 14.13 -6.57
N LYS A 190 32.78 13.16 -7.47
CA LYS A 190 31.63 12.24 -7.40
C LYS A 190 31.81 11.27 -6.25
N ILE A 191 30.84 11.26 -5.32
CA ILE A 191 30.87 10.39 -4.12
C ILE A 191 29.82 9.28 -4.16
N ALA A 192 28.78 9.40 -4.99
CA ALA A 192 27.83 8.33 -5.22
C ALA A 192 27.17 8.39 -6.61
N THR A 193 26.63 7.26 -7.06
CA THR A 193 25.76 7.16 -8.23
C THR A 193 24.54 6.35 -7.81
N ILE A 194 23.34 6.91 -8.00
CA ILE A 194 22.06 6.29 -7.61
C ILE A 194 21.22 6.14 -8.87
N THR A 195 20.71 4.95 -9.14
CA THR A 195 19.85 4.71 -10.31
C THR A 195 18.41 4.49 -9.86
N PHE A 196 17.50 5.34 -10.33
CA PHE A 196 16.07 5.20 -10.15
C PHE A 196 15.44 4.65 -11.43
N THR A 197 14.37 3.86 -11.27
CA THR A 197 13.43 3.56 -12.35
C THR A 197 12.21 4.46 -12.15
N VAL A 198 11.81 5.16 -13.20
CA VAL A 198 10.60 5.98 -13.18
C VAL A 198 9.39 5.05 -13.18
N GLY A 199 8.67 5.04 -12.06
CA GLY A 199 7.39 4.39 -11.86
C GLY A 199 6.23 5.20 -12.46
N GLN A 200 5.19 5.45 -11.66
CA GLN A 200 3.95 6.05 -12.15
C GLN A 200 4.16 7.50 -12.66
N PRO A 201 3.73 7.83 -13.89
CA PRO A 201 3.61 9.21 -14.32
C PRO A 201 2.66 9.97 -13.39
N THR A 202 3.07 11.14 -12.92
CA THR A 202 2.15 12.07 -12.27
C THR A 202 2.17 13.39 -13.00
N ASN A 203 1.07 14.14 -12.87
CA ASN A 203 0.93 15.48 -13.46
C ASN A 203 1.85 16.45 -12.68
N SER A 204 3.15 16.41 -12.95
CA SER A 204 4.22 17.19 -12.31
C SER A 204 4.43 16.89 -10.82
N SER A 205 5.37 16.00 -10.53
CA SER A 205 5.91 15.81 -9.19
C SER A 205 7.26 16.50 -9.04
N ASP A 206 7.34 17.51 -8.18
CA ASP A 206 8.64 18.04 -7.75
C ASP A 206 9.35 16.96 -6.91
N ILE A 207 10.46 16.44 -7.43
CA ILE A 207 11.31 15.49 -6.69
C ILE A 207 12.34 16.30 -5.93
N ILE A 208 12.01 16.64 -4.69
CA ILE A 208 12.90 17.45 -3.86
C ILE A 208 13.85 16.52 -3.11
N PHE A 209 15.09 16.41 -3.59
CA PHE A 209 16.15 15.80 -2.80
C PHE A 209 16.47 16.72 -1.61
N ARG A 210 16.12 16.27 -0.40
CA ARG A 210 16.44 16.99 0.83
C ARG A 210 17.64 16.35 1.49
N ILE A 211 18.70 17.13 1.67
CA ILE A 211 19.82 16.74 2.52
C ILE A 211 19.50 17.25 3.92
N ASN A 212 18.96 16.38 4.78
CA ASN A 212 18.68 16.74 6.16
C ASN A 212 19.98 16.65 6.98
N SER A 213 20.56 17.79 7.36
CA SER A 213 21.72 17.84 8.25
C SER A 213 21.37 17.61 9.73
N ALA A 214 20.08 17.37 10.06
CA ALA A 214 19.55 17.37 11.42
C ALA A 214 19.61 15.99 12.13
N ASP A 215 19.82 14.88 11.41
CA ASP A 215 19.67 13.52 11.97
C ASP A 215 20.88 13.00 12.77
N VAL A 216 21.87 13.84 13.06
CA VAL A 216 23.04 13.41 13.86
C VAL A 216 22.68 13.20 15.34
N ASN A 217 21.50 13.64 15.79
CA ASN A 217 21.10 13.52 17.20
C ASN A 217 20.33 12.22 17.54
N ALA A 218 19.96 11.38 16.58
CA ALA A 218 18.95 10.33 16.80
C ALA A 218 19.49 8.88 16.97
N SER A 219 20.80 8.62 16.88
CA SER A 219 21.33 7.27 17.12
C SER A 219 22.62 7.28 17.96
N PRO A 220 22.51 7.06 19.30
CA PRO A 220 23.67 6.99 20.19
C PRO A 220 24.65 5.87 19.82
N THR A 221 24.15 4.78 19.24
CA THR A 221 24.95 3.61 18.84
C THR A 221 25.88 3.91 17.67
N LEU A 222 25.46 4.74 16.71
CA LEU A 222 26.29 5.10 15.56
C LEU A 222 27.43 6.07 15.91
N LEU A 223 27.18 7.06 16.80
CA LEU A 223 28.23 7.97 17.27
C LEU A 223 29.34 7.24 18.04
N THR A 224 28.98 6.18 18.78
CA THR A 224 29.93 5.38 19.56
C THR A 224 30.86 4.57 18.66
N ALA A 225 30.35 4.06 17.51
CA ALA A 225 31.13 3.34 16.50
C ALA A 225 32.11 4.24 15.73
N LEU A 226 31.81 5.53 15.60
CA LEU A 226 32.66 6.53 14.91
C LEU A 226 33.83 7.06 15.77
N GLY A 227 34.03 6.50 16.98
CA GLY A 227 35.12 6.91 17.87
C GLY A 227 34.87 8.21 18.63
N CYS A 228 33.66 8.78 18.56
CA CYS A 228 33.22 9.85 19.46
C CYS A 228 32.95 9.26 20.84
N ARG A 229 34.00 9.05 21.65
CA ARG A 229 33.82 8.64 23.04
C ARG A 229 33.04 9.72 23.79
N GLN A 230 31.83 9.42 24.25
CA GLN A 230 31.26 10.15 25.38
C GLN A 230 32.21 9.96 26.57
N ALA A 231 32.63 11.06 27.18
CA ALA A 231 33.37 11.00 28.43
C ALA A 231 32.49 10.30 29.47
N THR A 232 32.94 9.14 29.93
CA THR A 232 32.30 8.46 31.06
C THR A 232 32.55 9.32 32.30
N GLU A 233 31.48 9.87 32.88
CA GLU A 233 31.54 10.66 34.11
C GLU A 233 32.08 9.82 35.27
N ALA A 234 33.15 10.30 35.90
CA ALA A 234 33.52 9.89 37.24
C ALA A 234 33.33 11.10 38.15
N CYS A 235 32.14 11.21 38.76
CA CYS A 235 31.84 12.21 39.76
C CYS A 235 32.55 11.85 41.07
N GLY A 236 33.48 12.71 41.50
CA GLY A 236 33.93 12.77 42.90
C GLY A 236 32.99 13.67 43.72
N ASN A 237 32.94 13.40 45.02
CA ASN A 237 31.88 13.77 45.97
C ASN A 237 31.71 15.28 46.26
N ASP A 238 32.38 16.17 45.53
CA ASP A 238 32.33 17.61 45.75
C ASP A 238 31.78 18.30 44.50
N ASN A 239 30.67 19.01 44.69
CA ASN A 239 29.71 19.53 43.71
C ASN A 239 30.23 20.62 42.73
N THR A 240 31.40 20.45 42.10
CA THR A 240 31.88 21.34 41.03
C THR A 240 32.35 20.56 39.82
N CYS A 241 31.42 20.28 38.89
CA CYS A 241 31.75 19.88 37.52
C CYS A 241 32.16 21.11 36.72
N ILE A 242 33.40 21.13 36.20
CA ILE A 242 33.78 22.02 35.10
C ILE A 242 33.59 21.20 33.82
N GLU A 243 32.48 21.45 33.14
CA GLU A 243 32.23 20.91 31.80
C GLU A 243 33.21 21.56 30.80
N ALA A 244 34.10 20.74 30.23
CA ALA A 244 34.72 21.01 28.94
C ALA A 244 34.26 19.91 27.98
N VAL A 245 33.01 19.98 27.54
CA VAL A 245 32.47 19.12 26.49
C VAL A 245 33.20 19.45 25.18
N PRO A 246 33.91 18.51 24.52
CA PRO A 246 34.33 18.69 23.15
C PRO A 246 33.06 18.58 22.29
N GLN A 247 32.52 19.72 21.88
CA GLN A 247 31.36 19.74 20.98
C GLN A 247 31.74 19.11 19.64
N CYS A 248 31.30 17.87 19.40
CA CYS A 248 31.14 17.30 18.06
C CYS A 248 29.84 17.78 17.40
N GLN A 249 29.26 18.90 17.86
CA GLN A 249 28.16 19.58 17.18
C GLN A 249 28.74 20.54 16.17
N ASN A 250 29.09 20.02 14.99
CA ASN A 250 29.52 20.85 13.88
C ASN A 250 28.68 20.48 12.66
N ASN A 251 27.46 21.01 12.66
CA ASN A 251 26.53 20.94 11.55
C ASN A 251 27.16 21.61 10.32
N LEU A 252 27.11 20.93 9.18
CA LEU A 252 27.08 21.62 7.88
C LEU A 252 25.82 22.50 7.90
N ASN A 253 25.94 23.79 8.21
CA ASN A 253 24.86 24.78 8.14
C ASN A 253 24.50 25.15 6.69
N ALA A 254 24.51 24.16 5.79
CA ALA A 254 24.10 24.31 4.41
C ALA A 254 22.69 23.72 4.27
N ASN A 255 21.67 24.45 4.75
CA ASN A 255 20.31 24.29 4.24
C ASN A 255 20.25 24.81 2.79
N GLN A 256 20.97 24.16 1.88
CA GLN A 256 20.79 24.33 0.44
C GLN A 256 19.98 23.14 -0.06
N THR A 257 18.66 23.28 -0.06
CA THR A 257 17.78 22.43 -0.87
C THR A 257 18.02 22.77 -2.33
N THR A 258 18.82 21.95 -3.00
CA THR A 258 18.85 21.89 -4.46
C THR A 258 17.89 20.79 -4.89
N GLY A 259 16.64 21.15 -5.19
CA GLY A 259 15.68 20.22 -5.79
C GLY A 259 16.03 20.02 -7.26
N ILE A 260 15.69 18.87 -7.84
CA ILE A 260 15.63 18.70 -9.30
C ILE A 260 14.18 18.34 -9.57
N THR A 261 13.44 19.14 -10.34
CA THR A 261 12.04 18.79 -10.66
C THR A 261 12.00 17.77 -11.80
N PHE A 262 11.17 16.73 -11.66
CA PHE A 262 10.97 15.73 -12.70
C PHE A 262 9.53 15.83 -13.18
N THR A 263 9.34 16.08 -14.47
CA THR A 263 8.01 16.15 -15.08
C THR A 263 7.85 14.96 -16.00
N THR A 264 7.12 13.92 -15.60
CA THR A 264 6.87 12.77 -16.47
C THR A 264 5.92 13.16 -17.60
N ASN A 265 6.35 13.06 -18.86
CA ASN A 265 5.46 13.22 -20.01
C ASN A 265 4.91 11.86 -20.41
N ALA A 266 3.87 11.42 -19.71
CA ALA A 266 2.98 10.45 -20.31
C ALA A 266 1.72 11.21 -20.71
N SER A 267 1.45 11.27 -22.02
CA SER A 267 0.06 11.22 -22.46
C SER A 267 -0.43 9.83 -22.05
N GLN A 268 -0.73 9.67 -20.75
CA GLN A 268 -1.32 8.46 -20.25
C GLN A 268 -2.62 8.27 -21.04
N SER A 269 -2.65 7.20 -21.83
CA SER A 269 -3.91 6.74 -22.39
C SER A 269 -4.80 6.43 -21.20
N GLU A 270 -5.83 7.24 -21.02
CA GLU A 270 -6.88 7.05 -20.02
C GLU A 270 -7.27 5.58 -19.84
N PRO A 271 -7.55 5.11 -18.61
CA PRO A 271 -7.97 3.73 -18.41
C PRO A 271 -9.19 3.41 -19.26
N SER A 272 -9.08 2.39 -20.10
CA SER A 272 -10.05 2.13 -21.15
C SER A 272 -10.42 0.65 -21.30
N ILE A 273 -11.64 0.42 -21.77
CA ILE A 273 -12.06 -0.85 -22.35
C ILE A 273 -12.38 -0.63 -23.83
N ASP A 274 -11.62 -1.28 -24.69
CA ASP A 274 -11.70 -1.13 -26.13
C ASP A 274 -12.25 -2.40 -26.79
N LEU A 275 -13.27 -2.22 -27.63
CA LEU A 275 -13.78 -3.28 -28.48
C LEU A 275 -13.13 -3.19 -29.87
N SER A 276 -12.69 -4.32 -30.39
CA SER A 276 -12.13 -4.41 -31.74
C SER A 276 -12.59 -5.67 -32.47
N THR A 277 -12.61 -5.60 -33.80
CA THR A 277 -12.97 -6.71 -34.69
C THR A 277 -12.19 -6.55 -35.99
N ALA A 278 -11.97 -7.66 -36.70
CA ALA A 278 -11.28 -7.64 -37.99
C ALA A 278 -12.07 -6.89 -39.09
N SER A 279 -13.40 -6.82 -38.97
CA SER A 279 -14.28 -6.13 -39.93
C SER A 279 -15.50 -5.53 -39.24
N THR A 280 -15.91 -4.33 -39.66
CA THR A 280 -17.17 -3.68 -39.23
C THR A 280 -18.35 -4.02 -40.13
N THR A 281 -18.13 -4.77 -41.22
CA THR A 281 -19.19 -5.27 -42.11
C THR A 281 -19.18 -6.78 -42.13
N VAL A 282 -20.33 -7.40 -41.86
CA VAL A 282 -20.51 -8.86 -41.79
C VAL A 282 -21.75 -9.28 -42.56
N ASN A 283 -21.73 -10.47 -43.15
CA ASN A 283 -22.91 -10.99 -43.86
C ASN A 283 -23.90 -11.60 -42.87
N ASN A 284 -25.20 -11.47 -43.13
CA ASN A 284 -26.24 -12.17 -42.37
C ASN A 284 -25.95 -13.68 -42.35
N GLY A 285 -26.05 -14.30 -41.17
CA GLY A 285 -25.69 -15.69 -40.91
C GLY A 285 -24.21 -15.96 -40.62
N SER A 286 -23.31 -15.02 -40.92
CA SER A 286 -21.87 -15.19 -40.64
C SER A 286 -21.53 -14.98 -39.17
N THR A 287 -20.48 -15.64 -38.70
CA THR A 287 -19.88 -15.40 -37.38
C THR A 287 -18.68 -14.48 -37.47
N PHE A 288 -18.47 -13.67 -36.44
CA PHE A 288 -17.31 -12.78 -36.32
C PHE A 288 -16.88 -12.66 -34.86
N ASN A 289 -15.61 -12.34 -34.64
CA ASN A 289 -15.03 -12.20 -33.31
C ASN A 289 -14.94 -10.73 -32.94
N VAL A 290 -15.33 -10.41 -31.70
CA VAL A 290 -15.09 -9.14 -31.04
C VAL A 290 -14.09 -9.37 -29.92
N GLU A 291 -12.93 -8.75 -30.01
CA GLU A 291 -11.92 -8.72 -28.97
C GLU A 291 -12.22 -7.59 -27.99
N ILE A 292 -12.14 -7.90 -26.70
CA ILE A 292 -12.26 -6.95 -25.60
C ILE A 292 -10.87 -6.76 -25.02
N ARG A 293 -10.38 -5.53 -25.06
CA ARG A 293 -9.06 -5.16 -24.56
C ARG A 293 -9.19 -4.15 -23.45
N ALA A 294 -8.31 -4.20 -22.46
CA ALA A 294 -8.29 -3.25 -21.36
C ALA A 294 -6.92 -2.58 -21.20
N ASN A 295 -6.96 -1.34 -20.73
CA ASN A 295 -5.80 -0.52 -20.44
C ASN A 295 -5.98 0.11 -19.06
N SER A 296 -5.01 -0.07 -18.16
CA SER A 296 -5.09 0.48 -16.81
C SER A 296 -4.42 1.85 -16.67
N SER A 297 -3.91 2.41 -17.77
CA SER A 297 -3.16 3.69 -17.77
C SER A 297 -1.97 3.68 -16.81
N GLY A 298 -1.29 2.53 -16.70
CA GLY A 298 -0.18 2.36 -15.78
C GLY A 298 -0.58 1.99 -14.35
N GLN A 299 -1.85 2.10 -13.95
CA GLN A 299 -2.26 1.74 -12.59
C GLN A 299 -2.28 0.22 -12.39
N ALA A 300 -1.84 -0.24 -11.21
CA ALA A 300 -2.00 -1.63 -10.82
C ALA A 300 -3.47 -1.91 -10.50
N ILE A 301 -4.03 -2.94 -11.12
CA ILE A 301 -5.43 -3.32 -10.98
C ILE A 301 -5.56 -4.74 -10.44
N SER A 302 -6.69 -5.02 -9.82
CA SER A 302 -7.06 -6.33 -9.26
C SER A 302 -8.02 -7.10 -10.16
N GLY A 303 -8.70 -6.41 -11.06
CA GLY A 303 -9.64 -7.03 -11.96
C GLY A 303 -10.23 -6.05 -12.96
N VAL A 304 -10.80 -6.63 -14.00
CA VAL A 304 -11.64 -5.95 -14.97
C VAL A 304 -12.92 -6.73 -15.11
N ASP A 305 -14.03 -6.02 -15.19
CA ASP A 305 -15.27 -6.54 -15.71
C ASP A 305 -15.80 -5.65 -16.83
N ALA A 306 -16.29 -6.30 -17.87
CA ALA A 306 -16.86 -5.65 -19.05
C ALA A 306 -18.29 -6.14 -19.22
N VAL A 307 -19.22 -5.19 -19.32
CA VAL A 307 -20.60 -5.46 -19.68
C VAL A 307 -20.79 -5.00 -21.11
N LEU A 308 -21.12 -5.92 -22.02
CA LEU A 308 -21.42 -5.58 -23.40
C LEU A 308 -22.94 -5.55 -23.63
N GLU A 309 -23.42 -4.47 -24.22
CA GLU A 309 -24.75 -4.39 -24.81
C GLU A 309 -24.65 -4.53 -26.33
N TYR A 310 -25.56 -5.30 -26.91
CA TYR A 310 -25.67 -5.45 -28.36
C TYR A 310 -27.12 -5.42 -28.83
N ASP A 311 -27.36 -5.10 -30.09
CA ASP A 311 -28.70 -5.17 -30.67
C ASP A 311 -29.09 -6.62 -30.99
N ASN A 312 -29.87 -7.25 -30.10
CA ASN A 312 -30.29 -8.64 -30.18
C ASN A 312 -31.05 -9.03 -31.47
N PRO A 313 -31.83 -8.14 -32.13
CA PRO A 313 -32.41 -8.44 -33.44
C PRO A 313 -31.39 -8.71 -34.55
N PHE A 314 -30.14 -8.24 -34.38
CA PHE A 314 -29.12 -8.28 -35.42
C PHE A 314 -27.93 -9.16 -35.05
N PHE A 315 -27.64 -9.35 -33.75
CA PHE A 315 -26.55 -10.17 -33.27
C PHE A 315 -27.02 -11.23 -32.29
N GLN A 316 -26.45 -12.42 -32.39
CA GLN A 316 -26.58 -13.51 -31.44
C GLN A 316 -25.19 -13.88 -30.93
N VAL A 317 -25.01 -13.99 -29.63
CA VAL A 317 -23.75 -14.47 -29.07
C VAL A 317 -23.64 -15.98 -29.32
N VAL A 318 -22.50 -16.42 -29.84
CA VAL A 318 -22.18 -17.83 -30.12
C VAL A 318 -21.33 -18.41 -29.01
N SER A 319 -20.27 -17.70 -28.61
CA SER A 319 -19.37 -18.12 -27.55
C SER A 319 -18.63 -16.93 -26.95
N VAL A 320 -18.13 -17.12 -25.72
CA VAL A 320 -17.15 -16.24 -25.07
C VAL A 320 -15.92 -17.08 -24.78
N THR A 321 -14.75 -16.62 -25.18
CA THR A 321 -13.47 -17.31 -24.99
C THR A 321 -12.50 -16.38 -24.27
N PRO A 322 -12.12 -16.69 -23.01
CA PRO A 322 -11.09 -15.93 -22.33
C PRO A 322 -9.73 -15.99 -22.98
N ASN A 323 -8.93 -14.95 -22.75
CA ASN A 323 -7.52 -14.98 -23.08
C ASN A 323 -6.74 -15.79 -22.03
N THR A 324 -6.78 -17.12 -22.16
CA THR A 324 -6.00 -18.04 -21.31
C THR A 324 -4.49 -17.96 -21.54
N ALA A 325 -4.04 -17.28 -22.60
CA ALA A 325 -2.62 -17.02 -22.83
C ALA A 325 -2.10 -15.83 -22.00
N SER A 326 -3.00 -15.01 -21.43
CA SER A 326 -2.60 -13.96 -20.51
C SER A 326 -2.16 -14.59 -19.18
N THR A 327 -0.91 -14.37 -18.80
CA THR A 327 -0.40 -14.77 -17.47
C THR A 327 -0.93 -13.89 -16.34
N VAL A 328 -1.66 -12.82 -16.70
CA VAL A 328 -2.13 -11.75 -15.82
C VAL A 328 -3.38 -12.17 -15.04
N PHE A 329 -4.31 -12.86 -15.70
CA PHE A 329 -5.59 -13.23 -15.10
C PHE A 329 -5.65 -14.75 -14.92
N THR A 330 -5.42 -15.21 -13.70
CA THR A 330 -5.42 -16.65 -13.38
C THR A 330 -6.82 -17.19 -13.13
N SER A 331 -7.79 -16.32 -12.82
CA SER A 331 -9.20 -16.71 -12.72
C SER A 331 -10.05 -16.04 -13.79
N PHE A 332 -10.59 -16.87 -14.67
CA PHE A 332 -11.72 -16.55 -15.52
C PHE A 332 -12.90 -17.39 -15.06
N GLN A 333 -14.04 -16.75 -14.81
CA GLN A 333 -15.28 -17.41 -14.38
C GLN A 333 -15.97 -18.22 -15.49
N ASN A 334 -15.20 -18.95 -16.32
CA ASN A 334 -15.68 -19.70 -17.49
C ASN A 334 -16.83 -20.66 -17.17
N ASP A 335 -16.75 -21.35 -16.04
CA ASP A 335 -17.70 -22.41 -15.68
C ASP A 335 -19.10 -21.86 -15.35
N LYS A 336 -19.22 -20.55 -15.09
CA LYS A 336 -20.49 -19.84 -14.90
C LYS A 336 -20.93 -19.02 -16.12
N PHE A 337 -20.01 -18.64 -17.01
CA PHE A 337 -20.34 -17.93 -18.25
C PHE A 337 -21.12 -18.79 -19.26
N ALA A 338 -20.96 -20.11 -19.22
CA ALA A 338 -21.70 -21.02 -20.10
C ALA A 338 -23.24 -20.88 -20.01
N ASN A 339 -23.77 -20.29 -18.92
CA ASN A 339 -25.21 -20.09 -18.70
C ASN A 339 -25.67 -18.64 -18.56
N PHE A 340 -24.78 -17.63 -18.63
CA PHE A 340 -25.19 -16.22 -18.63
C PHE A 340 -25.24 -15.61 -20.03
N PHE A 341 -25.72 -16.38 -21.03
CA PHE A 341 -26.39 -15.79 -22.21
C PHE A 341 -27.79 -15.30 -21.81
N ASN A 342 -27.87 -14.56 -20.71
CA ASN A 342 -29.14 -14.10 -20.22
C ASN A 342 -29.56 -12.92 -21.08
N ASN A 343 -30.50 -13.19 -21.99
CA ASN A 343 -31.46 -12.21 -22.52
C ASN A 343 -32.34 -11.64 -21.37
N ASN A 344 -31.76 -11.32 -20.21
CA ASN A 344 -32.47 -10.75 -19.04
C ASN A 344 -32.80 -9.28 -19.24
N TYR A 345 -32.52 -8.72 -20.42
CA TYR A 345 -33.24 -7.52 -20.81
C TYR A 345 -34.75 -7.80 -20.75
N PRO A 346 -35.55 -6.86 -20.21
CA PRO A 346 -37.00 -6.96 -20.26
C PRO A 346 -37.43 -7.32 -21.67
N ALA A 347 -38.29 -8.35 -21.79
CA ALA A 347 -38.77 -8.80 -23.09
C ALA A 347 -39.27 -7.59 -23.90
N GLY A 348 -38.65 -7.36 -25.07
CA GLY A 348 -38.97 -6.22 -25.94
C GLY A 348 -37.97 -5.06 -25.92
N SER A 349 -36.88 -5.09 -25.15
CA SER A 349 -35.87 -4.01 -25.17
C SER A 349 -35.12 -3.87 -26.52
N GLY A 350 -35.07 -4.95 -27.31
CA GLY A 350 -34.23 -5.03 -28.51
C GLY A 350 -32.73 -5.14 -28.21
N LYS A 351 -32.32 -5.24 -26.94
CA LYS A 351 -30.93 -5.36 -26.50
C LYS A 351 -30.64 -6.74 -25.94
N GLY A 352 -29.42 -7.21 -26.15
CA GLY A 352 -28.83 -8.36 -25.48
C GLY A 352 -27.63 -7.92 -24.66
N ARG A 353 -27.24 -8.75 -23.70
CA ARG A 353 -26.16 -8.46 -22.74
C ARG A 353 -25.14 -9.60 -22.70
N VAL A 354 -23.86 -9.26 -22.58
CA VAL A 354 -22.78 -10.21 -22.25
C VAL A 354 -21.96 -9.62 -21.12
N ASP A 355 -21.92 -10.29 -19.98
CA ASP A 355 -21.04 -9.91 -18.87
C ASP A 355 -19.76 -10.73 -18.95
N ILE A 356 -18.62 -10.09 -18.71
CA ILE A 356 -17.28 -10.69 -18.78
C ILE A 356 -16.49 -10.15 -17.60
N ALA A 357 -15.68 -11.00 -16.98
CA ALA A 357 -14.80 -10.60 -15.90
C ALA A 357 -13.51 -11.40 -15.87
N ALA A 358 -12.45 -10.73 -15.47
CA ALA A 358 -11.11 -11.26 -15.30
C ALA A 358 -10.53 -10.72 -13.99
N LEU A 359 -10.07 -11.61 -13.12
CA LEU A 359 -9.51 -11.27 -11.82
C LEU A 359 -8.10 -11.81 -11.72
N ILE A 360 -7.21 -11.07 -11.06
CA ILE A 360 -5.84 -11.53 -10.80
C ILE A 360 -5.82 -12.71 -9.82
N ASP A 361 -4.68 -13.39 -9.72
CA ASP A 361 -4.47 -14.38 -8.68
C ASP A 361 -4.51 -13.71 -7.30
N PRO A 362 -5.25 -14.24 -6.32
CA PRO A 362 -5.22 -13.67 -4.98
C PRO A 362 -3.83 -13.71 -4.31
N ASN A 363 -2.92 -14.58 -4.80
CA ASN A 363 -1.54 -14.63 -4.32
C ASN A 363 -0.63 -13.60 -5.01
N ASP A 364 -1.12 -12.88 -6.01
CA ASP A 364 -0.42 -11.76 -6.63
C ASP A 364 -0.67 -10.48 -5.81
N LEU A 365 0.35 -10.09 -5.02
CA LEU A 365 0.26 -8.99 -4.07
C LEU A 365 0.59 -7.62 -4.67
N ASP A 366 1.01 -7.57 -5.94
CA ASP A 366 1.43 -6.32 -6.59
C ASP A 366 0.36 -5.75 -7.53
N GLY A 367 -0.69 -6.53 -7.80
CA GLY A 367 -1.67 -6.23 -8.85
C GLY A 367 -1.04 -6.26 -10.24
N VAL A 368 -1.84 -5.97 -11.27
CA VAL A 368 -1.35 -6.01 -12.65
C VAL A 368 -1.56 -4.69 -13.39
N ILE A 369 -0.53 -4.26 -14.12
CA ILE A 369 -0.58 -3.12 -15.03
C ILE A 369 -0.83 -3.64 -16.43
N MET A 370 -1.85 -3.11 -17.12
CA MET A 370 -2.20 -3.52 -18.47
C MET A 370 -2.04 -2.39 -19.47
N THR A 371 -1.50 -2.73 -20.64
CA THR A 371 -1.40 -1.83 -21.78
C THR A 371 -2.07 -2.47 -23.00
N ASN A 372 -3.38 -2.24 -23.16
CA ASN A 372 -4.19 -2.78 -24.26
C ASN A 372 -4.20 -4.33 -24.31
N GLU A 373 -4.26 -4.95 -23.14
CA GLU A 373 -4.21 -6.39 -22.96
C GLU A 373 -5.53 -7.03 -23.38
N LEU A 374 -5.47 -8.16 -24.10
CA LEU A 374 -6.66 -8.90 -24.49
C LEU A 374 -7.26 -9.60 -23.26
N ILE A 375 -8.52 -9.29 -22.95
CA ILE A 375 -9.26 -9.90 -21.85
C ILE A 375 -10.00 -11.14 -22.36
N ALA A 376 -10.88 -10.95 -23.33
CA ALA A 376 -11.69 -12.03 -23.88
C ALA A 376 -12.03 -11.77 -25.34
N THR A 377 -12.48 -12.83 -26.01
CA THR A 377 -13.06 -12.78 -27.36
C THR A 377 -14.50 -13.27 -27.30
N VAL A 378 -15.43 -12.45 -27.78
CA VAL A 378 -16.84 -12.82 -27.95
C VAL A 378 -17.09 -13.10 -29.42
N GLN A 379 -17.52 -14.32 -29.72
CA GLN A 379 -17.97 -14.66 -31.07
C GLN A 379 -19.45 -14.34 -31.19
N PHE A 380 -19.80 -13.47 -32.14
CA PHE A 380 -21.17 -13.16 -32.52
C PHE A 380 -21.52 -13.83 -33.84
N ARG A 381 -22.81 -14.12 -34.03
CA ARG A 381 -23.45 -14.44 -35.31
C ARG A 381 -24.36 -13.29 -35.70
N ALA A 382 -24.24 -12.82 -36.93
CA ALA A 382 -25.20 -11.88 -37.49
C ALA A 382 -26.51 -12.61 -37.84
N VAL A 383 -27.65 -12.16 -37.33
CA VAL A 383 -28.97 -12.84 -37.49
C VAL A 383 -30.04 -11.98 -38.16
N GLY A 384 -29.77 -10.70 -38.38
CA GLY A 384 -30.68 -9.77 -39.06
C GLY A 384 -29.91 -8.75 -39.90
N VAL A 385 -30.57 -8.12 -40.86
CA VAL A 385 -29.95 -7.10 -41.74
C VAL A 385 -30.17 -5.72 -41.12
N THR A 386 -29.13 -4.90 -41.04
CA THR A 386 -29.17 -3.60 -40.35
C THR A 386 -29.30 -2.45 -41.36
N THR A 387 -30.32 -1.61 -41.19
CA THR A 387 -30.39 -0.29 -41.84
C THR A 387 -31.06 0.70 -40.88
N PRO A 388 -30.33 1.61 -40.19
CA PRO A 388 -28.89 1.92 -40.24
C PRO A 388 -28.01 0.94 -39.42
N GLN A 389 -26.73 1.28 -39.17
CA GLN A 389 -25.76 0.48 -38.39
C GLN A 389 -26.31 0.06 -37.02
N SER A 390 -25.86 -1.10 -36.53
CA SER A 390 -26.14 -1.60 -35.18
C SER A 390 -24.90 -1.54 -34.31
N THR A 391 -25.09 -1.40 -33.01
CA THR A 391 -23.99 -1.14 -32.07
C THR A 391 -23.74 -2.35 -31.18
N ILE A 392 -22.46 -2.64 -30.94
CA ILE A 392 -21.99 -3.44 -29.81
C ILE A 392 -21.20 -2.47 -28.93
N ALA A 393 -21.69 -2.20 -27.73
CA ALA A 393 -21.14 -1.18 -26.85
C ALA A 393 -20.72 -1.78 -25.52
N VAL A 394 -19.67 -1.22 -24.93
CA VAL A 394 -19.43 -1.36 -23.49
C VAL A 394 -20.49 -0.54 -22.78
N PHE A 395 -21.28 -1.20 -21.95
CA PHE A 395 -22.29 -0.57 -21.13
C PHE A 395 -21.62 0.12 -19.95
N ILE A 396 -21.96 1.39 -19.77
CA ILE A 396 -21.64 2.24 -18.62
C ILE A 396 -22.97 2.73 -18.10
N ASP A 397 -23.28 2.45 -16.82
CA ASP A 397 -24.50 2.97 -16.21
C ASP A 397 -24.29 4.47 -16.00
N PRO A 398 -25.11 5.34 -16.61
CA PRO A 398 -24.97 6.79 -16.43
C PRO A 398 -25.23 7.22 -14.98
N ASP A 399 -25.91 6.41 -14.18
CA ASP A 399 -26.08 6.64 -12.75
C ASP A 399 -24.80 6.22 -12.02
N ILE A 400 -24.01 7.21 -11.59
CA ILE A 400 -22.75 6.96 -10.85
C ILE A 400 -22.96 6.14 -9.57
N THR A 401 -24.19 6.10 -9.03
CA THR A 401 -24.53 5.29 -7.86
C THR A 401 -24.76 3.81 -8.18
N LYS A 402 -24.76 3.46 -9.47
CA LYS A 402 -24.96 2.12 -10.04
C LYS A 402 -23.81 1.68 -10.95
N ARG A 403 -22.62 2.26 -10.77
CA ARG A 403 -21.33 1.83 -11.38
C ARG A 403 -20.91 0.40 -11.01
N ASN A 404 -21.81 -0.36 -10.43
CA ASN A 404 -21.62 -1.72 -9.99
C ASN A 404 -22.25 -2.73 -10.96
N SER A 405 -23.14 -2.24 -11.83
CA SER A 405 -23.88 -3.03 -12.81
C SER A 405 -23.33 -2.90 -14.23
N ASP A 406 -22.29 -2.09 -14.40
CA ASP A 406 -21.65 -1.76 -15.64
C ASP A 406 -20.21 -2.29 -15.73
N ALA A 407 -19.42 -1.78 -16.67
CA ALA A 407 -18.03 -2.17 -16.83
C ALA A 407 -17.13 -1.41 -15.87
N ASN A 408 -16.18 -2.08 -15.22
CA ASN A 408 -15.23 -1.46 -14.30
C ASN A 408 -13.80 -1.95 -14.51
N ILE A 409 -12.86 -1.09 -14.08
CA ILE A 409 -11.46 -1.46 -13.88
C ILE A 409 -11.13 -1.17 -12.43
N ALA A 410 -10.94 -2.20 -11.61
CA ALA A 410 -10.77 -2.04 -10.17
C ALA A 410 -9.30 -1.88 -9.79
N VAL A 411 -8.94 -0.73 -9.23
CA VAL A 411 -7.58 -0.48 -8.69
C VAL A 411 -7.24 -1.48 -7.61
N PHE A 412 -6.04 -2.05 -7.70
CA PHE A 412 -5.53 -2.99 -6.72
C PHE A 412 -5.47 -2.34 -5.34
N GLY A 413 -5.99 -3.03 -4.32
CA GLY A 413 -5.93 -2.57 -2.93
C GLY A 413 -6.97 -1.51 -2.52
N SER A 414 -7.62 -0.81 -3.44
CA SER A 414 -8.63 0.21 -3.09
C SER A 414 -10.04 -0.15 -3.49
N GLY A 415 -10.19 -0.94 -4.55
CA GLY A 415 -11.48 -1.18 -5.19
C GLY A 415 -12.16 0.03 -5.75
N THR A 416 -11.37 1.03 -6.11
CA THR A 416 -11.87 2.17 -6.86
C THR A 416 -11.95 1.80 -8.33
N ASP A 417 -13.11 2.02 -8.95
CA ASP A 417 -13.26 1.99 -10.41
C ASP A 417 -12.50 3.16 -11.05
N ILE A 418 -11.58 2.84 -11.97
CA ILE A 418 -10.81 3.83 -12.73
C ILE A 418 -11.18 3.88 -14.21
N LEU A 419 -12.17 3.11 -14.67
CA LEU A 419 -12.59 3.17 -16.07
C LEU A 419 -13.05 4.59 -16.43
N SER A 420 -12.37 5.22 -17.39
CA SER A 420 -12.71 6.57 -17.84
C SER A 420 -13.06 6.67 -19.32
N ALA A 421 -12.67 5.67 -20.13
CA ALA A 421 -12.98 5.64 -21.55
C ALA A 421 -13.47 4.26 -22.01
N THR A 422 -14.37 4.25 -22.99
CA THR A 422 -14.76 3.03 -23.71
C THR A 422 -14.77 3.26 -25.21
N ARG A 423 -14.46 2.21 -25.97
CA ARG A 423 -14.56 2.25 -27.43
C ARG A 423 -15.55 1.21 -27.93
N ASN A 424 -16.69 1.70 -28.39
CA ASN A 424 -17.79 0.89 -28.93
C ASN A 424 -17.57 0.54 -30.42
N LEU A 425 -18.24 -0.51 -30.88
CA LEU A 425 -18.26 -0.93 -32.28
C LEU A 425 -19.59 -0.58 -32.95
N ASN A 426 -19.50 0.03 -34.12
CA ASN A 426 -20.63 0.19 -35.03
C ASN A 426 -20.48 -0.78 -36.19
N MET A 427 -21.45 -1.68 -36.33
CA MET A 427 -21.43 -2.82 -37.22
C MET A 427 -22.52 -2.68 -38.30
N THR A 428 -22.23 -3.14 -39.51
CA THR A 428 -23.18 -3.24 -40.62
C THR A 428 -23.38 -4.70 -40.98
N VAL A 429 -24.62 -5.19 -40.94
CA VAL A 429 -24.99 -6.51 -41.41
C VAL A 429 -25.58 -6.43 -42.82
N SER A 430 -24.90 -7.03 -43.80
CA SER A 430 -25.36 -7.11 -45.19
C SER A 430 -26.07 -8.43 -45.51
N GLY A 431 -27.07 -8.40 -46.40
CA GLY A 431 -27.72 -9.62 -46.92
C GLY A 431 -29.22 -9.46 -47.12
N THR A 432 -29.88 -10.54 -47.55
CA THR A 432 -31.34 -10.64 -47.63
C THR A 432 -31.87 -11.52 -46.50
N LEU A 433 -32.99 -11.15 -45.89
CA LEU A 433 -33.66 -11.98 -44.88
C LEU A 433 -34.32 -13.17 -45.58
N SER A 434 -34.06 -14.39 -45.09
CA SER A 434 -34.82 -15.58 -45.50
C SER A 434 -36.21 -15.53 -44.84
N PRO A 435 -37.32 -15.80 -45.55
CA PRO A 435 -38.67 -15.70 -44.99
C PRO A 435 -38.88 -16.70 -43.84
N THR A 436 -39.31 -16.20 -42.69
CA THR A 436 -39.61 -16.99 -41.48
C THR A 436 -40.98 -17.68 -41.59
N ALA A 437 -41.06 -18.98 -41.30
CA ALA A 437 -42.32 -19.72 -41.26
C ALA A 437 -43.16 -19.35 -40.02
N THR A 438 -44.46 -19.07 -40.23
CA THR A 438 -45.40 -18.65 -39.18
C THR A 438 -45.77 -19.80 -38.24
N PRO A 439 -45.55 -19.70 -36.91
CA PRO A 439 -45.97 -20.72 -35.95
C PRO A 439 -47.47 -20.60 -35.57
N THR A 440 -48.15 -21.75 -35.49
CA THR A 440 -49.58 -21.90 -35.14
C THR A 440 -49.77 -22.02 -33.62
N ARG A 441 -50.67 -21.22 -33.03
CA ARG A 441 -50.94 -21.17 -31.58
C ARG A 441 -51.61 -22.45 -31.04
N THR A 442 -51.21 -22.87 -29.85
CA THR A 442 -51.91 -23.89 -29.01
C THR A 442 -52.39 -23.24 -27.70
N PRO A 443 -53.64 -23.46 -27.25
CA PRO A 443 -54.19 -22.84 -26.04
C PRO A 443 -53.82 -23.58 -24.73
N THR A 444 -53.65 -22.83 -23.64
CA THR A 444 -53.31 -23.35 -22.29
C THR A 444 -54.43 -23.01 -21.27
N PRO A 445 -54.84 -23.93 -20.38
CA PRO A 445 -55.92 -23.72 -19.39
C PRO A 445 -55.46 -23.21 -17.99
N THR A 446 -56.48 -22.71 -17.27
CA THR A 446 -56.61 -21.84 -16.07
C THR A 446 -56.33 -22.49 -14.69
N PRO A 447 -55.96 -21.73 -13.62
CA PRO A 447 -55.46 -22.25 -12.33
C PRO A 447 -56.54 -22.51 -11.24
N THR A 448 -56.18 -23.23 -10.17
CA THR A 448 -57.06 -23.56 -9.02
C THR A 448 -56.44 -23.15 -7.67
N THR A 449 -57.21 -22.42 -6.85
CA THR A 449 -56.89 -21.94 -5.49
C THR A 449 -57.54 -22.80 -4.41
N GLY A 450 -56.91 -22.94 -3.23
CA GLY A 450 -57.51 -23.51 -2.02
C GLY A 450 -57.02 -22.86 -0.70
N PRO A 451 -57.81 -22.83 0.39
CA PRO A 451 -57.67 -21.84 1.48
C PRO A 451 -57.40 -22.38 2.91
N ASN A 452 -56.88 -21.46 3.76
CA ASN A 452 -57.03 -21.25 5.22
C ASN A 452 -56.89 -22.37 6.27
N THR A 453 -56.12 -22.09 7.34
CA THR A 453 -56.42 -22.58 8.71
C THR A 453 -55.85 -21.62 9.79
N PRO A 454 -56.65 -21.18 10.81
CA PRO A 454 -56.19 -20.39 11.96
C PRO A 454 -56.34 -21.12 13.30
N THR A 455 -55.40 -20.99 14.26
CA THR A 455 -55.60 -21.37 15.70
C THR A 455 -54.41 -20.90 16.60
N PRO A 456 -54.48 -20.88 17.96
CA PRO A 456 -55.12 -19.88 18.84
C PRO A 456 -54.25 -19.33 20.01
N THR A 457 -54.77 -18.26 20.63
CA THR A 457 -54.75 -17.81 22.06
C THR A 457 -53.52 -18.00 22.97
N GLN A 458 -52.99 -16.89 23.50
CA GLN A 458 -52.04 -16.85 24.62
C GLN A 458 -52.68 -16.30 25.92
N ILE A 459 -52.27 -16.91 27.04
CA ILE A 459 -52.68 -16.67 28.43
C ILE A 459 -51.75 -15.60 29.05
N PRO A 460 -52.23 -14.68 29.92
CA PRO A 460 -51.39 -13.68 30.56
C PRO A 460 -50.70 -14.25 31.83
N PRO A 461 -49.37 -14.13 31.98
CA PRO A 461 -48.72 -14.43 33.24
C PRO A 461 -48.52 -13.19 34.12
N THR A 462 -48.55 -13.48 35.41
CA THR A 462 -48.63 -12.64 36.60
C THR A 462 -47.33 -11.86 36.89
N ASN A 463 -47.47 -10.61 37.35
CA ASN A 463 -46.36 -9.72 37.72
C ASN A 463 -45.65 -10.21 39.00
N THR A 464 -44.36 -10.55 38.87
CA THR A 464 -43.42 -10.78 39.98
C THR A 464 -42.64 -9.47 40.21
N PRO A 465 -42.41 -9.03 41.46
CA PRO A 465 -41.69 -7.79 41.74
C PRO A 465 -40.24 -7.85 41.23
N THR A 466 -39.94 -6.95 40.32
CA THR A 466 -38.66 -6.86 39.61
C THR A 466 -37.57 -6.28 40.53
N PRO A 467 -36.39 -6.90 40.61
CA PRO A 467 -35.25 -6.33 41.31
C PRO A 467 -34.90 -4.97 40.69
N THR A 468 -34.70 -3.95 41.53
CA THR A 468 -34.25 -2.62 41.11
C THR A 468 -32.83 -2.72 40.56
N VAL A 469 -32.72 -2.85 39.24
CA VAL A 469 -31.46 -2.84 38.49
C VAL A 469 -30.85 -1.44 38.59
N GLY A 470 -29.52 -1.36 38.75
CA GLY A 470 -28.79 -0.09 38.72
C GLY A 470 -29.01 0.69 37.42
N PRO A 471 -28.60 1.97 37.36
CA PRO A 471 -28.82 2.80 36.18
C PRO A 471 -28.16 2.15 34.95
N GLN A 472 -29.02 1.80 34.00
CA GLN A 472 -28.66 1.18 32.74
C GLN A 472 -28.25 2.25 31.73
N VAL A 473 -27.10 2.06 31.10
CA VAL A 473 -26.53 2.99 30.10
C VAL A 473 -26.77 2.42 28.71
N SER A 474 -27.38 3.23 27.84
CA SER A 474 -27.50 2.89 26.42
C SER A 474 -26.18 3.13 25.69
N ILE A 475 -25.73 2.11 24.97
CA ILE A 475 -24.54 2.14 24.13
C ILE A 475 -24.96 2.31 22.68
N SER A 476 -24.27 3.19 21.96
CA SER A 476 -24.39 3.33 20.51
C SER A 476 -23.06 3.00 19.85
N PHE A 477 -23.06 2.47 18.64
CA PHE A 477 -21.83 2.21 17.89
C PHE A 477 -21.78 3.09 16.65
N ARG A 478 -20.60 3.62 16.31
CA ARG A 478 -20.35 4.14 14.97
C ARG A 478 -19.42 3.17 14.27
N ILE A 479 -19.86 2.66 13.12
CA ILE A 479 -19.10 1.73 12.30
C ILE A 479 -18.77 2.44 11.00
N ASP A 480 -17.54 2.27 10.54
CA ASP A 480 -17.14 2.65 9.19
C ASP A 480 -16.67 1.41 8.43
N LEU A 481 -17.22 1.15 7.25
CA LEU A 481 -16.97 -0.06 6.49
C LEU A 481 -16.17 0.31 5.23
N GLN A 482 -15.06 -0.39 4.98
CA GLN A 482 -14.29 -0.18 3.76
C GLN A 482 -15.15 -0.45 2.52
N GLY A 483 -15.00 0.38 1.48
CA GLY A 483 -15.77 0.27 0.24
C GLY A 483 -17.16 0.89 0.30
N ARG A 484 -17.71 1.15 1.49
CA ARG A 484 -19.06 1.69 1.65
C ARG A 484 -19.05 3.18 1.97
N ASN A 485 -19.49 3.99 1.01
CA ASN A 485 -19.83 5.37 1.28
C ASN A 485 -21.24 5.43 1.86
N TRP A 486 -21.38 5.79 3.15
CA TRP A 486 -22.67 5.93 3.86
C TRP A 486 -23.66 6.96 3.27
N ARG A 487 -23.44 7.48 2.05
CA ARG A 487 -24.15 8.62 1.47
C ARG A 487 -25.38 8.27 0.65
N THR A 488 -25.63 6.99 0.33
CA THR A 488 -26.79 6.60 -0.49
C THR A 488 -27.74 5.68 0.30
N ASN A 489 -29.04 5.85 0.08
CA ASN A 489 -30.15 5.14 0.74
C ASN A 489 -30.23 3.63 0.44
N ILE A 490 -29.12 3.01 0.06
CA ILE A 490 -29.07 1.57 -0.21
C ILE A 490 -29.21 0.88 1.15
N LEU A 491 -30.21 0.01 1.23
CA LEU A 491 -30.65 -0.62 2.47
C LEU A 491 -29.43 -1.19 3.22
N ASN A 492 -29.09 -0.56 4.34
CA ASN A 492 -28.03 -0.97 5.26
C ASN A 492 -28.37 -2.35 5.83
N ARG A 493 -28.03 -3.42 5.12
CA ARG A 493 -28.44 -4.79 5.46
C ARG A 493 -27.43 -5.44 6.41
N LEU A 494 -27.93 -5.69 7.63
CA LEU A 494 -27.58 -6.73 8.60
C LEU A 494 -26.09 -6.95 8.90
N THR A 495 -25.54 -6.11 9.75
CA THR A 495 -24.34 -6.41 10.54
C THR A 495 -24.72 -7.09 11.85
N ASN A 496 -24.27 -8.33 12.04
CA ASN A 496 -24.35 -8.98 13.34
C ASN A 496 -23.30 -8.35 14.27
N LEU A 497 -23.66 -7.40 15.11
CA LEU A 497 -22.72 -6.96 16.15
C LEU A 497 -22.56 -8.07 17.18
N TYR A 498 -21.33 -8.56 17.41
CA TYR A 498 -21.00 -9.30 18.63
C TYR A 498 -20.50 -8.32 19.69
N VAL A 499 -20.72 -8.62 20.97
CA VAL A 499 -20.12 -7.86 22.07
C VAL A 499 -19.73 -8.86 23.14
N PHE A 500 -18.44 -8.88 23.45
CA PHE A 500 -17.91 -9.63 24.57
C PHE A 500 -17.83 -8.67 25.77
N VAL A 501 -17.96 -9.21 26.96
CA VAL A 501 -17.96 -8.43 28.19
C VAL A 501 -16.97 -9.10 29.12
N ASN A 502 -15.72 -8.64 29.07
CA ASN A 502 -14.66 -9.16 29.91
C ASN A 502 -14.95 -8.78 31.38
N GLY A 503 -15.36 -9.76 32.20
CA GLY A 503 -15.60 -9.57 33.64
C GLY A 503 -16.97 -10.03 34.18
N VAL A 504 -17.87 -10.55 33.34
CA VAL A 504 -19.08 -11.25 33.80
C VAL A 504 -19.09 -12.62 33.15
N GLU A 505 -18.81 -13.66 33.94
CA GLU A 505 -18.59 -15.07 33.54
C GLU A 505 -19.79 -15.74 32.84
N ASN A 506 -20.86 -15.00 32.59
CA ASN A 506 -22.00 -15.41 31.78
C ASN A 506 -22.57 -14.17 31.13
N GLN A 507 -22.39 -13.93 29.82
CA GLN A 507 -23.45 -13.39 28.92
C GLN A 507 -23.05 -13.52 27.43
N SER A 508 -23.77 -14.43 26.76
CA SER A 508 -24.58 -14.21 25.56
C SER A 508 -23.99 -13.37 24.41
N LYS A 509 -23.56 -14.06 23.34
CA LYS A 509 -23.59 -13.58 21.95
C LYS A 509 -24.93 -12.87 21.71
N ARG A 510 -24.91 -11.53 21.59
CA ARG A 510 -26.11 -10.74 21.28
C ARG A 510 -26.05 -10.29 19.84
N THR A 511 -26.68 -11.05 18.94
CA THR A 511 -26.87 -10.61 17.57
C THR A 511 -27.77 -9.36 17.55
N LEU A 512 -27.20 -8.21 17.19
CA LEU A 512 -27.99 -7.02 16.92
C LEU A 512 -28.48 -7.04 15.48
N ASN A 513 -29.74 -7.39 15.28
CA ASN A 513 -30.43 -7.19 14.00
C ASN A 513 -30.91 -5.73 13.92
N LYS A 514 -29.99 -4.77 13.97
CA LYS A 514 -30.30 -3.34 13.81
C LYS A 514 -29.68 -2.81 12.54
N THR A 515 -30.52 -2.22 11.70
CA THR A 515 -30.08 -1.40 10.58
C THR A 515 -29.64 -0.04 11.10
N SER A 516 -28.46 0.45 10.70
CA SER A 516 -28.08 1.84 10.97
C SER A 516 -29.04 2.73 10.16
N ASN A 517 -29.70 3.67 10.82
CA ASN A 517 -30.69 4.53 10.16
C ASN A 517 -30.07 5.74 9.46
N SER A 518 -28.74 5.86 9.47
CA SER A 518 -28.08 7.14 9.21
C SER A 518 -27.02 7.02 8.14
N THR A 519 -26.88 8.12 7.42
CA THR A 519 -25.74 8.45 6.57
C THR A 519 -24.40 8.56 7.34
N THR A 520 -24.37 8.14 8.61
CA THR A 520 -23.28 8.39 9.55
C THR A 520 -22.74 7.12 10.19
N GLY A 521 -23.25 5.94 9.83
CA GLY A 521 -22.80 4.65 10.37
C GLY A 521 -23.19 4.42 11.84
N LEU A 522 -24.14 5.20 12.39
CA LEU A 522 -24.52 5.15 13.80
C LEU A 522 -25.62 4.11 14.06
N ILE A 523 -25.33 3.16 14.95
CA ILE A 523 -26.26 2.18 15.51
C ILE A 523 -26.66 2.65 16.91
N SER A 524 -27.78 3.36 17.00
CA SER A 524 -28.25 3.94 18.26
C SER A 524 -28.90 2.92 19.20
N ASN A 525 -28.61 3.06 20.50
CA ASN A 525 -29.16 2.23 21.59
C ASN A 525 -28.97 0.72 21.29
N ALA A 526 -27.82 0.37 20.76
CA ALA A 526 -27.43 -0.97 20.38
C ALA A 526 -27.51 -1.93 21.58
N LEU A 527 -27.02 -1.50 22.73
CA LEU A 527 -26.98 -2.28 23.97
C LEU A 527 -27.34 -1.44 25.18
N THR A 528 -27.69 -2.12 26.26
CA THR A 528 -27.92 -1.50 27.56
C THR A 528 -27.08 -2.23 28.59
N LEU A 529 -26.06 -1.56 29.13
CA LEU A 529 -25.09 -2.12 30.07
C LEU A 529 -25.10 -1.34 31.38
N ASN A 530 -24.68 -1.97 32.47
CA ASN A 530 -24.37 -1.23 33.69
C ASN A 530 -23.10 -0.40 33.47
N ALA A 531 -22.86 0.59 34.33
CA ALA A 531 -21.58 1.29 34.30
C ALA A 531 -20.44 0.30 34.62
N GLY A 532 -19.34 0.37 33.87
CA GLY A 532 -18.21 -0.56 33.95
C GLY A 532 -17.27 -0.41 32.77
N THR A 533 -16.12 -1.08 32.80
CA THR A 533 -15.20 -1.15 31.66
C THR A 533 -15.44 -2.44 30.90
N TYR A 534 -15.60 -2.34 29.59
CA TYR A 534 -15.99 -3.44 28.71
C TYR A 534 -15.05 -3.50 27.51
N GLU A 535 -14.80 -4.70 27.00
CA GLU A 535 -14.08 -4.92 25.74
C GLU A 535 -15.07 -5.34 24.66
N PHE A 536 -15.40 -4.43 23.76
CA PHE A 536 -16.35 -4.67 22.68
C PHE A 536 -15.65 -5.25 21.47
N VAL A 537 -16.07 -6.43 20.99
CA VAL A 537 -15.56 -7.03 19.75
C VAL A 537 -16.62 -6.97 18.68
N VAL A 538 -16.48 -6.02 17.77
CA VAL A 538 -17.44 -5.76 16.71
C VAL A 538 -17.06 -6.57 15.47
N GLN A 539 -18.00 -7.31 14.86
CA GLN A 539 -17.76 -8.06 13.61
C GLN A 539 -18.91 -7.83 12.62
N PRO A 540 -18.83 -6.80 11.78
CA PRO A 540 -19.74 -6.65 10.66
C PRO A 540 -19.66 -7.89 9.75
N LYS A 541 -20.80 -8.41 9.26
CA LYS A 541 -20.79 -9.56 8.34
C LYS A 541 -19.98 -9.24 7.09
N GLY A 542 -19.05 -10.12 6.74
CA GLY A 542 -18.14 -9.92 5.59
C GLY A 542 -16.94 -9.03 5.89
N PHE A 543 -16.73 -8.60 7.13
CA PHE A 543 -15.60 -7.74 7.53
C PHE A 543 -14.87 -8.32 8.74
N LEU A 544 -13.56 -8.08 8.78
CA LEU A 544 -12.70 -8.46 9.89
C LEU A 544 -13.17 -7.79 11.19
N ASN A 545 -13.21 -8.57 12.27
CA ASN A 545 -13.61 -8.06 13.58
C ASN A 545 -12.58 -7.07 14.16
N GLN A 546 -13.06 -6.16 15.02
CA GLN A 546 -12.21 -5.23 15.78
C GLN A 546 -12.59 -5.23 17.26
N ALA A 547 -11.62 -4.96 18.11
CA ALA A 547 -11.79 -4.90 19.56
C ALA A 547 -11.55 -3.49 20.08
N VAL A 548 -12.35 -3.06 21.05
CA VAL A 548 -12.11 -1.81 21.78
C VAL A 548 -12.46 -1.96 23.25
N THR A 549 -11.53 -1.58 24.12
CA THR A 549 -11.81 -1.46 25.56
C THR A 549 -12.31 -0.06 25.87
N GLN A 550 -13.53 0.07 26.39
CA GLN A 550 -14.17 1.35 26.68
C GLN A 550 -14.88 1.32 28.03
N ALA A 551 -14.70 2.39 28.82
CA ALA A 551 -15.49 2.63 30.01
C ALA A 551 -16.88 3.14 29.63
N VAL A 552 -17.91 2.49 30.17
CA VAL A 552 -19.33 2.86 30.09
C VAL A 552 -19.70 3.55 31.40
N SER A 553 -20.15 4.81 31.33
CA SER A 553 -20.53 5.57 32.53
C SER A 553 -21.70 6.50 32.28
N GLY A 554 -22.73 6.43 33.14
CA GLY A 554 -23.71 7.47 33.48
C GLY A 554 -24.64 8.06 32.39
N THR A 555 -24.18 8.21 31.16
CA THR A 555 -24.90 8.77 30.02
C THR A 555 -24.50 8.03 28.74
N ASN A 556 -25.33 8.15 27.68
CA ASN A 556 -25.15 7.43 26.42
C ASN A 556 -23.68 7.42 25.97
N SER A 557 -23.12 6.22 25.85
CA SER A 557 -21.74 6.05 25.39
C SER A 557 -21.75 5.68 23.91
N GLU A 558 -21.16 6.53 23.06
CA GLU A 558 -20.91 6.20 21.65
C GLU A 558 -19.53 5.55 21.52
N ILE A 559 -19.51 4.32 21.02
CA ILE A 559 -18.31 3.52 20.76
C ILE A 559 -18.07 3.60 19.26
N GLY A 560 -17.21 4.51 18.83
CA GLY A 560 -17.13 4.86 17.42
C GLY A 560 -15.87 5.59 17.00
N SER A 561 -15.44 6.57 17.78
CA SER A 561 -14.18 7.30 17.50
C SER A 561 -12.93 6.45 17.69
N SER A 562 -13.04 5.33 18.39
CA SER A 562 -11.96 4.41 18.73
C SER A 562 -11.90 3.16 17.85
N LEU A 563 -12.93 2.91 17.04
CA LEU A 563 -12.93 1.85 16.04
C LEU A 563 -12.37 2.43 14.74
N SER A 564 -11.40 1.73 14.15
CA SER A 564 -10.92 2.07 12.82
C SER A 564 -11.92 1.57 11.76
N GLN A 565 -11.76 2.00 10.51
CA GLN A 565 -12.56 1.46 9.42
C GLN A 565 -12.40 -0.08 9.33
N PHE A 566 -13.52 -0.80 9.36
CA PHE A 566 -13.58 -2.25 9.24
C PHE A 566 -13.17 -2.67 7.83
N LYS A 567 -12.31 -3.68 7.78
CA LYS A 567 -11.71 -4.19 6.54
C LYS A 567 -12.55 -5.33 5.99
N GLY A 568 -12.98 -5.22 4.74
CA GLY A 568 -13.84 -6.22 4.09
C GLY A 568 -13.06 -7.44 3.66
N GLY A 569 -13.70 -8.61 3.69
CA GLY A 569 -13.13 -9.85 3.15
C GLY A 569 -13.27 -11.09 4.03
N ASP A 570 -13.71 -10.98 5.29
CA ASP A 570 -13.93 -12.13 6.20
C ASP A 570 -15.37 -12.63 6.03
N LEU A 571 -15.60 -13.38 4.96
CA LEU A 571 -16.90 -13.87 4.51
C LEU A 571 -17.28 -15.18 5.19
N ASP A 572 -16.32 -15.98 5.62
CA ASP A 572 -16.59 -17.19 6.40
C ASP A 572 -16.65 -16.95 7.92
N ASN A 573 -16.33 -15.73 8.37
CA ASN A 573 -16.25 -15.30 9.77
C ASN A 573 -15.13 -15.97 10.57
N SER A 574 -14.11 -16.54 9.93
CA SER A 574 -12.92 -17.09 10.59
C SER A 574 -12.10 -16.04 11.33
N GLY A 575 -12.31 -14.75 11.01
CA GLY A 575 -11.50 -13.66 11.53
C GLY A 575 -10.21 -13.47 10.74
N LYS A 576 -10.08 -14.09 9.56
CA LYS A 576 -8.98 -13.92 8.60
C LYS A 576 -9.54 -13.79 7.19
N VAL A 577 -8.84 -13.08 6.30
CA VAL A 577 -9.17 -13.05 4.87
C VAL A 577 -8.26 -14.01 4.12
N THR A 578 -8.83 -15.06 3.56
CA THR A 578 -8.10 -16.20 2.98
C THR A 578 -8.72 -16.69 1.66
N GLY A 579 -8.15 -17.79 1.13
CA GLY A 579 -8.72 -18.54 0.02
C GLY A 579 -10.16 -19.01 0.22
N ALA A 580 -10.58 -19.26 1.47
CA ALA A 580 -11.96 -19.65 1.76
C ALA A 580 -12.93 -18.50 1.43
N ASP A 581 -12.59 -17.28 1.83
CA ASP A 581 -13.39 -16.09 1.56
C ASP A 581 -13.45 -15.75 0.08
N TYR A 582 -12.31 -15.84 -0.62
CA TYR A 582 -12.27 -15.65 -2.06
C TYR A 582 -13.23 -16.60 -2.77
N ASN A 583 -13.17 -17.89 -2.44
CA ASN A 583 -14.04 -18.91 -3.02
C ASN A 583 -15.52 -18.69 -2.65
N PHE A 584 -15.79 -18.20 -1.43
CA PHE A 584 -17.13 -17.79 -1.04
C PHE A 584 -17.64 -16.67 -1.95
N MET A 585 -16.88 -15.58 -2.09
CA MET A 585 -17.24 -14.45 -2.96
C MET A 585 -17.44 -14.90 -4.40
N LEU A 586 -16.57 -15.79 -4.90
CA LEU A 586 -16.65 -16.38 -6.24
C LEU A 586 -17.95 -17.13 -6.49
N SER A 587 -18.51 -17.75 -5.45
CA SER A 587 -19.79 -18.44 -5.55
C SER A 587 -20.97 -17.47 -5.81
N PHE A 588 -20.82 -16.18 -5.48
CA PHE A 588 -21.82 -15.13 -5.66
C PHE A 588 -21.49 -14.11 -6.76
N PHE A 589 -20.34 -14.21 -7.44
CA PHE A 589 -19.96 -13.28 -8.51
C PHE A 589 -21.08 -13.06 -9.54
N LYS A 590 -21.31 -11.77 -9.85
CA LYS A 590 -22.37 -11.17 -10.69
C LYS A 590 -23.80 -11.45 -10.24
N LYS A 591 -24.02 -12.07 -9.08
CA LYS A 591 -25.35 -12.13 -8.48
C LYS A 591 -25.68 -10.81 -7.81
N ASP A 592 -26.94 -10.42 -7.92
CA ASP A 592 -27.48 -9.24 -7.26
C ASP A 592 -28.50 -9.62 -6.18
N THR A 593 -28.89 -8.66 -5.34
CA THR A 593 -29.85 -8.90 -4.25
C THR A 593 -31.30 -9.15 -4.73
N SER A 594 -31.57 -9.01 -6.03
CA SER A 594 -32.84 -9.35 -6.68
C SER A 594 -32.85 -10.77 -7.26
N SER A 595 -31.70 -11.44 -7.29
CA SER A 595 -31.56 -12.80 -7.79
C SER A 595 -32.45 -13.77 -7.01
N THR A 596 -33.21 -14.58 -7.75
CA THR A 596 -33.98 -15.69 -7.18
C THR A 596 -33.14 -16.96 -6.98
N ASP A 597 -31.92 -16.98 -7.55
CA ASP A 597 -30.99 -18.10 -7.55
C ASP A 597 -29.92 -17.93 -6.46
N GLY A 598 -30.32 -18.01 -5.20
CA GLY A 598 -29.36 -18.11 -4.10
C GLY A 598 -29.88 -17.68 -2.73
N ASP A 599 -29.03 -17.92 -1.74
CA ASP A 599 -29.18 -17.32 -0.42
C ASP A 599 -28.87 -15.81 -0.52
N ILE A 600 -29.93 -15.00 -0.60
CA ILE A 600 -29.84 -13.53 -0.63
C ILE A 600 -28.99 -13.01 0.54
N ALA A 601 -29.00 -13.66 1.70
CA ALA A 601 -28.18 -13.25 2.84
C ALA A 601 -26.68 -13.39 2.56
N SER A 602 -26.30 -14.41 1.81
CA SER A 602 -24.91 -14.64 1.39
C SER A 602 -24.48 -13.68 0.28
N ILE A 603 -25.36 -13.33 -0.66
CA ILE A 603 -25.10 -12.29 -1.68
C ILE A 603 -24.83 -10.95 -1.00
N ILE A 604 -25.69 -10.54 -0.06
CA ILE A 604 -25.53 -9.30 0.72
C ILE A 604 -24.20 -9.26 1.48
N MET A 605 -23.73 -10.42 1.95
CA MET A 605 -22.49 -10.52 2.69
C MET A 605 -21.26 -10.39 1.77
N ALA A 606 -21.33 -10.96 0.56
CA ALA A 606 -20.28 -10.89 -0.45
C ALA A 606 -20.21 -9.54 -1.19
N ASP A 607 -21.29 -8.78 -1.18
CA ASP A 607 -21.37 -7.40 -1.68
C ASP A 607 -20.75 -6.44 -0.65
N LEU A 608 -19.41 -6.36 -0.63
CA LEU A 608 -18.63 -5.58 0.32
C LEU A 608 -18.79 -4.07 0.10
N ASP A 609 -18.91 -3.60 -1.14
CA ASP A 609 -19.07 -2.18 -1.45
C ASP A 609 -20.53 -1.67 -1.29
N GLY A 610 -21.49 -2.59 -1.12
CA GLY A 610 -22.89 -2.29 -0.81
C GLY A 610 -23.67 -1.83 -2.04
N SER A 611 -23.28 -2.35 -3.19
CA SER A 611 -23.70 -1.97 -4.52
C SER A 611 -24.88 -2.80 -5.04
N GLU A 612 -25.35 -3.74 -4.22
CA GLU A 612 -26.37 -4.73 -4.51
C GLU A 612 -25.96 -5.82 -5.51
N GLN A 613 -24.72 -5.80 -6.03
CA GLN A 613 -24.18 -6.83 -6.93
C GLN A 613 -22.75 -7.19 -6.52
N VAL A 614 -22.45 -8.48 -6.47
CA VAL A 614 -21.07 -8.95 -6.23
C VAL A 614 -20.27 -8.86 -7.53
N ASN A 615 -19.29 -7.96 -7.64
CA ASN A 615 -18.50 -7.73 -8.86
C ASN A 615 -16.99 -7.54 -8.58
N SER A 616 -16.25 -7.01 -9.57
CA SER A 616 -14.79 -6.84 -9.46
C SER A 616 -14.37 -5.89 -8.32
N LEU A 617 -15.24 -4.94 -7.95
CA LEU A 617 -15.03 -4.00 -6.85
C LEU A 617 -15.04 -4.73 -5.50
N ASP A 618 -15.96 -5.68 -5.28
CA ASP A 618 -15.95 -6.49 -4.05
C ASP A 618 -14.68 -7.33 -3.92
N PHE A 619 -14.28 -7.96 -5.03
CA PHE A 619 -13.05 -8.75 -5.08
C PHE A 619 -11.83 -7.93 -4.74
N SER A 620 -11.72 -6.73 -5.30
CA SER A 620 -10.61 -5.84 -5.02
C SER A 620 -10.56 -5.38 -3.55
N LEU A 621 -11.72 -5.20 -2.90
CA LEU A 621 -11.81 -4.90 -1.47
C LEU A 621 -11.34 -6.09 -0.63
N LEU A 622 -11.77 -7.31 -0.98
CA LEU A 622 -11.30 -8.54 -0.32
C LEU A 622 -9.79 -8.71 -0.49
N LEU A 623 -9.27 -8.57 -1.71
CA LEU A 623 -7.85 -8.72 -2.02
C LEU A 623 -6.98 -7.65 -1.34
N SER A 624 -7.50 -6.44 -1.13
CA SER A 624 -6.80 -5.39 -0.36
C SER A 624 -6.49 -5.77 1.09
N ASN A 625 -7.21 -6.77 1.60
CA ASN A 625 -7.08 -7.28 2.94
C ASN A 625 -6.63 -8.74 2.96
N TRP A 626 -6.09 -9.26 1.86
CA TRP A 626 -5.58 -10.63 1.79
C TRP A 626 -4.59 -10.91 2.91
N ASN A 627 -4.73 -12.07 3.57
CA ASN A 627 -3.94 -12.48 4.73
C ASN A 627 -3.99 -11.51 5.92
N ARG A 628 -4.99 -10.61 6.00
CA ARG A 628 -5.25 -9.82 7.21
C ARG A 628 -6.16 -10.56 8.16
N CYS A 629 -6.02 -10.25 9.45
CA CYS A 629 -6.78 -10.84 10.53
C CYS A 629 -7.43 -9.75 11.37
N GLY A 630 -8.55 -10.11 12.00
CA GLY A 630 -9.24 -9.27 12.96
C GLY A 630 -8.50 -9.18 14.28
N ALA A 631 -9.17 -8.68 15.30
CA ALA A 631 -8.68 -8.75 16.67
C ALA A 631 -8.80 -10.15 17.30
N TYR A 632 -9.64 -11.04 16.72
CA TYR A 632 -9.83 -12.40 17.21
C TYR A 632 -10.08 -13.44 16.11
N GLU A 633 -9.75 -14.69 16.40
CA GLU A 633 -10.02 -15.88 15.57
C GLU A 633 -11.31 -16.56 16.03
N ASP A 634 -12.12 -16.99 15.07
CA ASP A 634 -13.15 -18.01 15.27
C ASP A 634 -12.62 -19.30 14.65
N SER A 635 -12.03 -20.16 15.50
CA SER A 635 -11.30 -21.33 15.04
C SER A 635 -12.18 -22.44 14.49
N ASN A 636 -13.50 -22.37 14.74
CA ASN A 636 -14.43 -23.44 14.45
C ASN A 636 -15.61 -23.01 13.55
N ALA A 637 -15.70 -21.71 13.21
CA ALA A 637 -16.70 -21.10 12.35
C ALA A 637 -18.16 -21.27 12.85
N ASP A 638 -18.38 -21.46 14.15
CA ASP A 638 -19.72 -21.43 14.77
C ASP A 638 -20.22 -19.99 15.02
N GLY A 639 -19.41 -19.00 14.63
CA GLY A 639 -19.62 -17.58 14.84
C GLY A 639 -19.37 -17.18 16.30
N ILE A 640 -18.66 -17.99 17.08
CA ILE A 640 -18.20 -17.69 18.43
C ILE A 640 -16.69 -17.50 18.32
N VAL A 641 -16.29 -16.28 18.66
CA VAL A 641 -14.89 -15.93 18.74
C VAL A 641 -14.25 -16.72 19.90
N ASP A 642 -13.34 -17.62 19.56
CA ASP A 642 -12.74 -18.58 20.50
C ASP A 642 -11.51 -18.01 21.22
N THR A 643 -10.67 -17.27 20.48
CA THR A 643 -9.35 -16.84 20.97
C THR A 643 -8.99 -15.45 20.46
N LYS A 644 -8.55 -14.59 21.39
CA LYS A 644 -7.95 -13.30 21.05
C LYS A 644 -6.61 -13.55 20.37
N TYR A 645 -6.38 -12.93 19.22
CA TYR A 645 -5.07 -13.01 18.59
C TYR A 645 -4.01 -12.37 19.49
N ASP A 646 -2.81 -12.93 19.48
CA ASP A 646 -1.66 -12.26 20.09
C ASP A 646 -1.43 -10.93 19.37
N THR A 647 -1.50 -9.84 20.12
CA THR A 647 -1.22 -8.48 19.64
C THR A 647 0.15 -8.33 18.96
N ALA A 648 1.10 -9.22 19.26
CA ALA A 648 2.43 -9.20 18.66
C ALA A 648 2.45 -9.76 17.23
N ASN A 649 1.52 -10.66 16.88
CA ASN A 649 1.50 -11.28 15.57
C ASN A 649 0.12 -11.84 15.22
N PRO A 650 -0.86 -10.98 14.85
CA PRO A 650 -2.24 -11.39 14.74
C PRO A 650 -2.54 -12.37 13.58
N CYS A 651 -1.55 -12.69 12.73
CA CYS A 651 -1.73 -13.51 11.54
C CYS A 651 -0.71 -14.64 11.33
N ASN A 652 0.18 -14.93 12.28
CA ASN A 652 1.14 -16.05 12.14
C ASN A 652 0.88 -17.18 13.14
#